data_AF-A0A2W1LIC3-F1
#
_entry.id   AF-A0A2W1LIC3-F1
#
_cell.length_a   1.000
_cell.length_b   1.000
_cell.length_c   1.000
_cell.angle_alpha   90.00
_cell.angle_beta   90.00
_cell.angle_gamma   90.00
#
_symmetry.space_group_name_H-M   'P 1'
#
loop_
_entity.id
_entity.type
_entity.pdbx_description
1 polymer ?
#
loop_
_entity_poly.entity_id
_entity_poly.type
_entity_poly.pdbx_seq_one_letter_code
_entity_poly.pdbx_strand_id
1 'polypeptide(L)'
;MLEVPHAYTNAEEQMEQLMREIAKTAESLDGSVEQQQGRAADAPKGRLIIMGSGIASAGFTLDTEMYLKAADYVFFVVTDAVTKIWIRERRPDAYDLSALYSDNKPRYSTYMQMTEAMLYYVRQGKTVAGIYYGHPGVFALSTHRAVAIARREGHQAVMKPGISALDCLCADLGVDPSYPGMQTMEATDMLLRGKAPDTTQHVVLWQAGLVGVTGFRRRGYLNKNFNVLVEFLQGVYGPDYEVTHYIAAHYPTLPPVVDQWRLSDLLMPDVQASIQGLSTFYIPPKDSTESHVEMAVRIGMAKPGSRPWTYPARKVIDLYGDREIQAIRELADYCIPADYQHPERTHAAEFMLELTRDLELQDLYECDPASALSNDRFPDLDAWERRLLMSRQPGNLNCAVKGSDTPRSPGEQLIIDMLAAPEFTAAYSLALKLAEAADDRQDFMHAWHKSRGYAATMNDVRAALPNVEATMLLPWTGAYYCPGNDLVLTVMSDSQDHTACAVYLNNTRIRRFSFANSTLIWNEDDGNPSHGALVFRMAEAAADHAARIIEGKIWRGDNPPVESNVIASEIILPEQQVTGEHEYVQSGLGQFAVQLYQEGQWSGFYQLYDGGSALYIGSEEISPVNRCADQISWQRAGGAFGSGCLRLFVDPLTGQPSISGYIWTEGAQKPAAANLRGRWVARPLDIWNGRYETAAGQEKGPDLIISAASGSEAGAVWLGETRLEEVTYRSGILKASVKGGVGLEAAFQLTEQEQRCFVGRLVQNGTAEGWSSTDAPSTPDAWCGNYGTVCRRKDGTFVPSTVTFTLVNNGDGLQVVLADGSNTRTITNVVFNSRFNGIAWNDSPAGTQWTDYSNAMIKFHADYDTGERMFGGMFWSEGEEPPVQANWRGQTSWALASISGETSADEFDSMQGQVWRRLALVSLSGGSQLPGSFWERWTAVRSTVDFCFKALREKPLSGVKG
;
A
#
# COMPACT_ATOMS: atom_id res chain seq x y z
N MET A 1 69.70 -19.17 -26.75
CA MET A 1 68.46 -19.85 -27.15
C MET A 1 67.73 -20.20 -25.86
N LEU A 2 66.72 -19.40 -25.50
CA LEU A 2 65.84 -19.70 -24.37
C LEU A 2 64.81 -20.70 -24.90
N GLU A 3 64.74 -21.89 -24.29
CA GLU A 3 63.71 -22.88 -24.59
C GLU A 3 62.34 -22.26 -24.33
N VAL A 4 61.51 -22.18 -25.38
CA VAL A 4 60.10 -21.84 -25.25
C VAL A 4 59.46 -22.98 -24.44
N PRO A 5 58.76 -22.70 -23.32
CA PRO A 5 58.19 -23.77 -22.49
C PRO A 5 57.22 -24.62 -23.32
N HIS A 6 57.35 -25.95 -23.26
CA HIS A 6 56.51 -26.94 -23.99
C HIS A 6 54.98 -26.70 -23.86
N ALA A 7 54.53 -26.00 -22.81
CA ALA A 7 53.14 -25.63 -22.61
C ALA A 7 52.57 -24.64 -23.66
N TYR A 8 53.40 -23.76 -24.24
CA TYR A 8 52.94 -22.74 -25.20
C TYR A 8 52.60 -23.32 -26.58
N THR A 9 53.37 -24.29 -27.07
CA THR A 9 53.11 -25.00 -28.35
C THR A 9 51.79 -25.77 -28.33
N ASN A 10 51.39 -26.32 -27.19
CA ASN A 10 50.14 -27.08 -27.05
C ASN A 10 48.89 -26.17 -27.14
N ALA A 11 48.94 -24.95 -26.60
CA ALA A 11 47.80 -24.03 -26.63
C ALA A 11 47.46 -23.51 -28.04
N GLU A 12 48.46 -23.28 -28.89
CA GLU A 12 48.27 -22.86 -30.28
C GLU A 12 47.66 -23.98 -31.12
N GLU A 13 48.17 -25.20 -30.98
CA GLU A 13 47.62 -26.40 -31.64
C GLU A 13 46.16 -26.66 -31.22
N GLN A 14 45.84 -26.51 -29.93
CA GLN A 14 44.48 -26.61 -29.41
C GLN A 14 43.54 -25.56 -30.03
N MET A 15 44.00 -24.31 -30.14
CA MET A 15 43.24 -23.24 -30.77
C MET A 15 42.98 -23.53 -32.25
N GLU A 16 44.00 -23.98 -33.00
CA GLU A 16 43.85 -24.36 -34.41
C GLU A 16 42.84 -25.50 -34.59
N GLN A 17 42.94 -26.54 -33.75
CA GLN A 17 42.04 -27.67 -33.81
C GLN A 17 40.59 -27.26 -33.52
N LEU A 18 40.35 -26.45 -32.48
CA LEU A 18 39.03 -25.90 -32.18
C LEU A 18 38.45 -25.12 -33.36
N MET A 19 39.24 -24.25 -34.01
CA MET A 19 38.76 -23.49 -35.17
C MET A 19 38.36 -24.41 -36.35
N ARG A 20 39.09 -25.51 -36.57
CA ARG A 20 38.72 -26.50 -37.59
C ARG A 20 37.45 -27.25 -37.24
N GLU A 21 37.20 -27.51 -35.95
CA GLU A 21 35.95 -28.13 -35.48
C GLU A 21 34.76 -27.21 -35.64
N ILE A 22 34.90 -25.93 -35.27
CA ILE A 22 33.85 -24.92 -35.49
C ILE A 22 33.53 -24.78 -36.97
N ALA A 23 34.54 -24.76 -37.84
CA ALA A 23 34.33 -24.63 -39.29
C ALA A 23 33.45 -25.74 -39.88
N LYS A 24 33.51 -26.97 -39.35
CA LYS A 24 32.65 -28.09 -39.77
C LYS A 24 31.17 -27.87 -39.46
N THR A 25 30.85 -26.96 -38.54
CA THR A 25 29.45 -26.64 -38.18
C THR A 25 28.81 -25.60 -39.09
N ALA A 26 29.57 -24.96 -39.99
CA ALA A 26 29.12 -23.82 -40.78
C ALA A 26 27.85 -24.11 -41.61
N GLU A 27 27.76 -25.28 -42.24
CA GLU A 27 26.60 -25.68 -43.06
C GLU A 27 25.32 -25.83 -42.21
N SER A 28 25.45 -26.22 -40.94
CA SER A 28 24.31 -26.34 -40.01
C SER A 28 23.76 -24.99 -39.53
N LEU A 29 24.49 -23.90 -39.77
CA LEU A 29 24.11 -22.54 -39.37
C LEU A 29 23.33 -21.79 -40.47
N ASP A 30 23.20 -22.35 -41.69
CA ASP A 30 22.60 -21.71 -42.87
C ASP A 30 21.04 -21.68 -42.86
N GLY A 31 20.42 -21.73 -41.67
CA GLY A 31 18.97 -21.66 -41.51
C GLY A 31 18.44 -20.22 -41.42
N SER A 32 17.27 -19.96 -41.99
CA SER A 32 16.59 -18.66 -41.82
C SER A 32 16.29 -18.39 -40.34
N VAL A 33 16.40 -17.11 -39.93
CA VAL A 33 16.25 -16.64 -38.53
C VAL A 33 14.93 -17.10 -37.87
N GLU A 34 13.89 -17.34 -38.68
CA GLU A 34 12.56 -17.79 -38.23
C GLU A 34 12.52 -19.27 -37.82
N GLN A 35 13.39 -20.14 -38.37
CA GLN A 35 13.38 -21.58 -38.06
C GLN A 35 14.08 -21.93 -36.72
N GLN A 36 14.88 -21.02 -36.15
CA GLN A 36 15.63 -21.28 -34.92
C GLN A 36 14.83 -21.01 -33.62
N GLN A 37 13.63 -20.42 -33.69
CA GLN A 37 12.78 -20.19 -32.52
C GLN A 37 12.13 -21.47 -31.96
N GLY A 38 12.24 -22.60 -32.67
CA GLY A 38 11.66 -23.90 -32.30
C GLY A 38 12.68 -24.98 -31.92
N ARG A 39 13.79 -24.64 -31.26
CA ARG A 39 14.75 -25.66 -30.78
C ARG A 39 14.04 -26.59 -29.79
N ALA A 40 14.20 -27.91 -29.96
CA ALA A 40 13.54 -28.91 -29.13
C ALA A 40 13.77 -28.64 -27.63
N ALA A 41 12.71 -28.76 -26.83
CA ALA A 41 12.70 -28.48 -25.39
C ALA A 41 13.77 -29.27 -24.59
N ASP A 42 14.33 -30.33 -25.16
CA ASP A 42 15.32 -31.24 -24.54
C ASP A 42 16.80 -30.93 -24.87
N ALA A 43 17.12 -29.87 -25.61
CA ALA A 43 18.52 -29.51 -25.88
C ALA A 43 19.22 -28.96 -24.62
N PRO A 44 20.49 -29.34 -24.34
CA PRO A 44 21.20 -28.88 -23.15
C PRO A 44 21.41 -27.36 -23.17
N LYS A 45 21.04 -26.69 -22.08
CA LYS A 45 21.12 -25.23 -21.94
C LYS A 45 22.51 -24.81 -21.44
N GLY A 46 23.31 -24.17 -22.29
CA GLY A 46 24.56 -23.54 -21.88
C GLY A 46 24.39 -22.13 -21.31
N ARG A 47 25.50 -21.58 -20.80
CA ARG A 47 25.59 -20.25 -20.19
C ARG A 47 26.78 -19.47 -20.77
N LEU A 48 26.57 -18.21 -21.16
CA LEU A 48 27.60 -17.30 -21.65
C LEU A 48 27.76 -16.11 -20.71
N ILE A 49 28.94 -15.90 -20.15
CA ILE A 49 29.29 -14.74 -19.33
C ILE A 49 30.34 -13.93 -20.07
N ILE A 50 30.03 -12.68 -20.42
CA ILE A 50 31.02 -11.75 -20.99
C ILE A 50 31.47 -10.76 -19.91
N MET A 51 32.77 -10.57 -19.76
CA MET A 51 33.39 -9.72 -18.72
C MET A 51 34.46 -8.77 -19.30
N GLY A 52 34.69 -7.67 -18.60
CA GLY A 52 35.73 -6.70 -18.91
C GLY A 52 36.98 -6.89 -18.05
N SER A 53 38.17 -6.73 -18.62
CA SER A 53 39.42 -6.70 -17.85
C SER A 53 39.82 -5.31 -17.35
N GLY A 54 39.03 -4.28 -17.65
CA GLY A 54 39.48 -2.90 -17.49
C GLY A 54 40.54 -2.51 -18.53
N ILE A 55 40.98 -1.25 -18.48
CA ILE A 55 42.07 -0.75 -19.34
C ILE A 55 43.45 -0.93 -18.70
N ALA A 56 43.55 -0.70 -17.39
CA ALA A 56 44.77 -0.99 -16.65
C ALA A 56 45.04 -2.50 -16.60
N SER A 57 46.32 -2.89 -16.58
CA SER A 57 46.74 -4.30 -16.48
C SER A 57 46.06 -4.98 -15.29
N ALA A 58 45.35 -6.08 -15.57
CA ALA A 58 44.56 -6.85 -14.60
C ALA A 58 43.51 -6.02 -13.81
N GLY A 59 42.93 -4.98 -14.41
CA GLY A 59 41.88 -4.12 -13.83
C GLY A 59 40.48 -4.74 -13.75
N PHE A 60 40.40 -6.03 -13.42
CA PHE A 60 39.15 -6.79 -13.31
C PHE A 60 38.29 -6.35 -12.11
N THR A 61 36.97 -6.58 -12.19
CA THR A 61 36.07 -6.48 -11.05
C THR A 61 36.26 -7.66 -10.09
N LEU A 62 35.94 -7.48 -8.80
CA LEU A 62 36.18 -8.47 -7.74
C LEU A 62 35.52 -9.84 -8.01
N ASP A 63 34.37 -9.86 -8.66
CA ASP A 63 33.61 -11.08 -8.96
C ASP A 63 34.16 -11.87 -10.17
N THR A 64 35.14 -11.33 -10.91
CA THR A 64 35.68 -11.99 -12.10
C THR A 64 36.29 -13.36 -11.79
N GLU A 65 37.02 -13.49 -10.67
CA GLU A 65 37.66 -14.76 -10.32
C GLU A 65 36.65 -15.89 -10.10
N MET A 66 35.49 -15.57 -9.53
CA MET A 66 34.40 -16.51 -9.31
C MET A 66 33.89 -17.08 -10.65
N TYR A 67 33.63 -16.21 -11.63
CA TYR A 67 33.20 -16.64 -12.97
C TYR A 67 34.29 -17.40 -13.73
N LEU A 68 35.56 -17.00 -13.59
CA LEU A 68 36.69 -17.71 -14.20
C LEU A 68 36.85 -19.14 -13.67
N LYS A 69 36.59 -19.36 -12.38
CA LYS A 69 36.64 -20.68 -11.75
C LYS A 69 35.48 -21.57 -12.20
N ALA A 70 34.28 -21.00 -12.33
CA ALA A 70 33.07 -21.76 -12.68
C ALA A 70 32.91 -22.04 -14.19
N ALA A 71 33.58 -21.30 -15.06
CA ALA A 71 33.49 -21.51 -16.50
C ALA A 71 34.15 -22.83 -16.92
N ASP A 72 33.48 -23.63 -17.76
CA ASP A 72 34.11 -24.77 -18.42
C ASP A 72 35.20 -24.29 -19.39
N TYR A 73 34.91 -23.23 -20.17
CA TYR A 73 35.82 -22.69 -21.18
C TYR A 73 35.98 -21.18 -21.06
N VAL A 74 37.20 -20.69 -21.25
CA VAL A 74 37.54 -19.26 -21.18
C VAL A 74 38.14 -18.82 -22.51
N PHE A 75 37.59 -17.74 -23.05
CA PHE A 75 38.07 -17.05 -24.24
C PHE A 75 38.43 -15.62 -23.87
N PHE A 76 39.51 -15.07 -24.42
CA PHE A 76 39.88 -13.69 -24.11
C PHE A 76 40.47 -12.91 -25.28
N VAL A 77 40.24 -11.60 -25.29
CA VAL A 77 40.87 -10.59 -26.16
C VAL A 77 41.33 -9.44 -25.28
N VAL A 78 42.61 -9.40 -24.95
CA VAL A 78 43.22 -8.32 -24.15
C VAL A 78 44.43 -7.72 -24.86
N THR A 79 44.75 -6.47 -24.53
CA THR A 79 45.76 -5.68 -25.24
C THR A 79 47.17 -5.83 -24.66
N ASP A 80 47.31 -6.01 -23.36
CA ASP A 80 48.62 -6.06 -22.69
C ASP A 80 49.02 -7.49 -22.28
N ALA A 81 50.34 -7.75 -22.27
CA ALA A 81 50.88 -9.07 -21.94
C ALA A 81 50.69 -9.47 -20.47
N VAL A 82 50.62 -8.50 -19.54
CA VAL A 82 50.49 -8.77 -18.11
C VAL A 82 49.12 -9.37 -17.82
N THR A 83 48.05 -8.79 -18.37
CA THR A 83 46.70 -9.35 -18.27
C THR A 83 46.61 -10.73 -18.90
N LYS A 84 47.29 -10.98 -20.03
CA LYS A 84 47.34 -12.33 -20.64
C LYS A 84 47.97 -13.36 -19.70
N ILE A 85 49.10 -13.02 -19.07
CA ILE A 85 49.77 -13.89 -18.11
C ILE A 85 48.86 -14.14 -16.91
N TRP A 86 48.26 -13.09 -16.36
CA TRP A 86 47.34 -13.20 -15.21
C TRP A 86 46.16 -14.14 -15.49
N ILE A 87 45.58 -14.07 -16.69
CA ILE A 87 44.51 -14.99 -17.13
C ILE A 87 45.05 -16.42 -17.20
N ARG A 88 46.21 -16.63 -17.84
CA ARG A 88 46.80 -17.97 -18.05
C ARG A 88 47.30 -18.62 -16.77
N GLU A 89 47.72 -17.86 -15.76
CA GLU A 89 48.07 -18.40 -14.45
C GLU A 89 46.85 -19.04 -13.76
N ARG A 90 45.66 -18.46 -13.97
CA ARG A 90 44.40 -18.97 -13.40
C ARG A 90 43.75 -20.02 -14.28
N ARG A 91 43.86 -19.86 -15.60
CA ARG A 91 43.25 -20.71 -16.64
C ARG A 91 44.27 -21.02 -17.74
N PRO A 92 45.17 -22.00 -17.51
CA PRO A 92 46.17 -22.41 -18.50
C PRO A 92 45.57 -22.90 -19.81
N ASP A 93 44.30 -23.33 -19.77
CA ASP A 93 43.46 -23.83 -20.86
C ASP A 93 42.67 -22.72 -21.59
N ALA A 94 42.88 -21.44 -21.26
CA ALA A 94 42.15 -20.32 -21.88
C ALA A 94 42.61 -20.03 -23.32
N TYR A 95 41.64 -19.76 -24.20
CA TYR A 95 41.85 -19.47 -25.62
C TYR A 95 42.04 -17.96 -25.88
N ASP A 96 43.18 -17.59 -26.47
CA ASP A 96 43.46 -16.21 -26.90
C ASP A 96 42.82 -15.94 -28.27
N LEU A 97 41.66 -15.28 -28.26
CA LEU A 97 40.93 -14.91 -29.47
C LEU A 97 41.68 -13.87 -30.32
N SER A 98 42.70 -13.16 -29.78
CA SER A 98 43.52 -12.23 -30.57
C SER A 98 44.37 -12.93 -31.65
N ALA A 99 44.53 -14.27 -31.56
CA ALA A 99 45.10 -15.09 -32.62
C ALA A 99 44.24 -15.07 -33.91
N LEU A 100 42.93 -14.81 -33.80
CA LEU A 100 42.03 -14.72 -34.94
C LEU A 100 42.19 -13.43 -35.74
N TYR A 101 43.00 -12.47 -35.31
CA TYR A 101 43.33 -11.32 -36.14
C TYR A 101 44.41 -11.66 -37.18
N SER A 102 44.24 -11.12 -38.38
CA SER A 102 45.20 -11.27 -39.48
C SER A 102 45.26 -9.99 -40.31
N ASP A 103 46.45 -9.66 -40.81
CA ASP A 103 46.71 -8.47 -41.62
C ASP A 103 45.95 -8.48 -42.96
N ASN A 104 45.58 -9.67 -43.45
CA ASN A 104 44.87 -9.86 -44.72
C ASN A 104 43.35 -10.08 -44.54
N LYS A 105 42.80 -9.73 -43.37
CA LYS A 105 41.40 -10.03 -43.03
C LYS A 105 40.66 -8.80 -42.47
N PRO A 106 39.43 -8.50 -42.93
CA PRO A 106 38.63 -7.44 -42.34
C PRO A 106 38.25 -7.81 -40.90
N ARG A 107 38.17 -6.81 -40.01
CA ARG A 107 37.85 -7.04 -38.59
C ARG A 107 36.48 -7.69 -38.39
N TYR A 108 35.51 -7.37 -39.26
CA TYR A 108 34.18 -7.96 -39.23
C TYR A 108 34.22 -9.50 -39.25
N SER A 109 35.01 -10.10 -40.15
CA SER A 109 35.17 -11.55 -40.22
C SER A 109 35.79 -12.13 -38.94
N THR A 110 36.77 -11.44 -38.34
CA THR A 110 37.32 -11.83 -37.03
C THR A 110 36.23 -11.80 -35.96
N TYR A 111 35.38 -10.78 -35.92
CA TYR A 111 34.31 -10.69 -34.92
C TYR A 111 33.29 -11.82 -35.05
N MET A 112 32.96 -12.23 -36.27
CA MET A 112 32.09 -13.40 -36.49
C MET A 112 32.75 -14.67 -35.94
N GLN A 113 34.03 -14.88 -36.23
CA GLN A 113 34.78 -16.05 -35.76
C GLN A 113 34.91 -16.07 -34.23
N MET A 114 35.19 -14.92 -33.61
CA MET A 114 35.22 -14.79 -32.14
C MET A 114 33.86 -15.12 -31.51
N THR A 115 32.78 -14.68 -32.15
CA THR A 115 31.41 -14.96 -31.69
C THR A 115 31.13 -16.46 -31.73
N GLU A 116 31.40 -17.11 -32.87
CA GLU A 116 31.15 -18.55 -33.03
C GLU A 116 32.07 -19.41 -32.15
N ALA A 117 33.30 -18.97 -31.91
CA ALA A 117 34.21 -19.65 -30.98
C ALA A 117 33.63 -19.74 -29.57
N MET A 118 33.04 -18.65 -29.06
CA MET A 118 32.39 -18.66 -27.75
C MET A 118 31.10 -19.49 -27.77
N LEU A 119 30.27 -19.35 -28.81
CA LEU A 119 28.97 -20.04 -28.89
C LEU A 119 29.08 -21.55 -29.10
N TYR A 120 30.18 -22.02 -29.68
CA TYR A 120 30.40 -23.44 -29.97
C TYR A 120 30.20 -24.34 -28.74
N TYR A 121 30.79 -23.97 -27.60
CA TYR A 121 30.63 -24.72 -26.36
C TYR A 121 29.32 -24.38 -25.61
N VAL A 122 28.82 -23.14 -25.73
CA VAL A 122 27.51 -22.77 -25.17
C VAL A 122 26.41 -23.68 -25.74
N ARG A 123 26.43 -23.92 -27.06
CA ARG A 123 25.47 -24.81 -27.74
C ARG A 123 25.55 -26.27 -27.31
N GLN A 124 26.61 -26.67 -26.61
CA GLN A 124 26.82 -28.00 -26.04
C GLN A 124 26.44 -28.08 -24.56
N GLY A 125 25.78 -27.04 -24.01
CA GLY A 125 25.39 -27.01 -22.60
C GLY A 125 26.47 -26.54 -21.64
N LYS A 126 27.56 -25.96 -22.14
CA LYS A 126 28.69 -25.53 -21.30
C LYS A 126 28.56 -24.10 -20.81
N THR A 127 29.23 -23.81 -19.70
CA THR A 127 29.42 -22.45 -19.17
C THR A 127 30.69 -21.86 -19.80
N VAL A 128 30.54 -20.77 -20.54
CA VAL A 128 31.62 -20.11 -21.27
C VAL A 128 31.83 -18.70 -20.75
N ALA A 129 33.07 -18.33 -20.44
CA ALA A 129 33.46 -16.98 -20.08
C ALA A 129 34.24 -16.31 -21.23
N GLY A 130 33.81 -15.12 -21.65
CA GLY A 130 34.50 -14.28 -22.63
C GLY A 130 35.04 -13.00 -21.99
N ILE A 131 36.34 -12.76 -22.07
CA ILE A 131 37.01 -11.59 -21.48
C ILE A 131 37.46 -10.64 -22.57
N TYR A 132 37.11 -9.36 -22.46
CA TYR A 132 37.56 -8.30 -23.37
C TYR A 132 38.21 -7.17 -22.57
N TYR A 133 39.22 -6.51 -23.15
CA TYR A 133 39.79 -5.31 -22.52
C TYR A 133 38.75 -4.18 -22.42
N GLY A 134 38.90 -3.35 -21.39
CA GLY A 134 37.98 -2.27 -21.08
C GLY A 134 36.61 -2.75 -20.59
N HIS A 135 35.55 -2.08 -21.05
CA HIS A 135 34.17 -2.50 -20.88
C HIS A 135 33.73 -3.32 -22.10
N PRO A 136 33.25 -4.57 -21.94
CA PRO A 136 33.02 -5.48 -23.06
C PRO A 136 31.82 -5.09 -23.94
N GLY A 137 30.98 -4.17 -23.48
CA GLY A 137 29.88 -3.58 -24.24
C GLY A 137 30.20 -2.24 -24.94
N VAL A 138 31.39 -1.67 -24.73
CA VAL A 138 31.78 -0.35 -25.27
C VAL A 138 32.75 -0.59 -26.43
N PHE A 139 32.33 -0.28 -27.66
CA PHE A 139 33.13 -0.45 -28.89
C PHE A 139 33.58 -1.90 -29.23
N ALA A 140 32.78 -2.90 -28.84
CA ALA A 140 33.06 -4.32 -29.13
C ALA A 140 31.84 -5.05 -29.74
N LEU A 141 31.92 -5.40 -31.04
CA LEU A 141 30.78 -6.02 -31.74
C LEU A 141 30.57 -7.50 -31.39
N SER A 142 31.65 -8.28 -31.27
CA SER A 142 31.59 -9.74 -31.08
C SER A 142 30.89 -10.15 -29.78
N THR A 143 31.05 -9.35 -28.73
CA THR A 143 30.41 -9.57 -27.42
C THR A 143 28.90 -9.41 -27.49
N HIS A 144 28.41 -8.29 -28.03
CA HIS A 144 26.98 -8.02 -28.24
C HIS A 144 26.34 -9.10 -29.11
N ARG A 145 27.01 -9.46 -30.21
CA ARG A 145 26.52 -10.50 -31.12
C ARG A 145 26.40 -11.86 -30.41
N ALA A 146 27.41 -12.28 -29.66
CA ALA A 146 27.41 -13.55 -28.96
C ALA A 146 26.27 -13.63 -27.92
N VAL A 147 26.09 -12.57 -27.13
CA VAL A 147 24.99 -12.48 -26.15
C VAL A 147 23.63 -12.54 -26.83
N ALA A 148 23.43 -11.79 -27.92
CA ALA A 148 22.16 -11.77 -28.65
C ALA A 148 21.82 -13.15 -29.25
N ILE A 149 22.79 -13.83 -29.86
CA ILE A 149 22.58 -15.17 -30.43
C ILE A 149 22.34 -16.20 -29.33
N ALA A 150 23.14 -16.21 -28.25
CA ALA A 150 22.95 -17.14 -27.13
C ALA A 150 21.53 -17.04 -26.55
N ARG A 151 21.04 -15.82 -26.26
CA ARG A 151 19.67 -15.60 -25.77
C ARG A 151 18.61 -16.06 -26.77
N ARG A 152 18.78 -15.75 -28.05
CA ARG A 152 17.87 -16.18 -29.12
C ARG A 152 17.77 -17.70 -29.21
N GLU A 153 18.88 -18.41 -28.99
CA GLU A 153 18.95 -19.87 -29.01
C GLU A 153 18.49 -20.55 -27.69
N GLY A 154 18.00 -19.77 -26.72
CA GLY A 154 17.49 -20.28 -25.43
C GLY A 154 18.56 -20.53 -24.36
N HIS A 155 19.78 -20.03 -24.57
CA HIS A 155 20.87 -20.11 -23.61
C HIS A 155 20.86 -18.92 -22.64
N GLN A 156 21.36 -19.13 -21.43
CA GLN A 156 21.57 -18.02 -20.50
C GLN A 156 22.76 -17.18 -20.98
N ALA A 157 22.60 -15.85 -21.04
CA ALA A 157 23.73 -14.99 -21.37
C ALA A 157 23.67 -13.66 -20.64
N VAL A 158 24.81 -13.26 -20.06
CA VAL A 158 24.98 -12.03 -19.31
C VAL A 158 26.25 -11.31 -19.77
N MET A 159 26.18 -9.98 -19.82
CA MET A 159 27.35 -9.12 -20.00
C MET A 159 27.55 -8.34 -18.71
N LYS A 160 28.72 -8.51 -18.10
CA LYS A 160 29.14 -7.81 -16.89
C LYS A 160 29.88 -6.53 -17.31
N PRO A 161 29.66 -5.39 -16.61
CA PRO A 161 30.37 -4.16 -16.89
C PRO A 161 31.86 -4.28 -16.52
N GLY A 162 32.67 -3.40 -17.08
CA GLY A 162 34.09 -3.23 -16.74
C GLY A 162 34.52 -1.77 -16.90
N ILE A 163 35.72 -1.42 -16.46
CA ILE A 163 36.24 -0.05 -16.55
C ILE A 163 36.66 0.25 -18.00
N SER A 164 35.95 1.16 -18.68
CA SER A 164 36.23 1.56 -20.05
C SER A 164 37.31 2.64 -20.15
N ALA A 165 37.80 2.92 -21.37
CA ALA A 165 38.71 4.06 -21.58
C ALA A 165 38.03 5.42 -21.37
N LEU A 166 36.69 5.49 -21.44
CA LEU A 166 35.95 6.70 -21.09
C LEU A 166 35.98 6.94 -19.58
N ASP A 167 35.82 5.89 -18.78
CA ASP A 167 35.91 6.01 -17.32
C ASP A 167 37.30 6.49 -16.90
N CYS A 168 38.36 5.94 -17.52
CA CYS A 168 39.73 6.42 -17.33
C CYS A 168 39.90 7.88 -17.75
N LEU A 169 39.34 8.28 -18.91
CA LEU A 169 39.43 9.65 -19.43
C LEU A 169 38.78 10.65 -18.47
N CYS A 170 37.58 10.35 -17.97
CA CYS A 170 36.90 11.21 -17.00
C CYS A 170 37.72 11.36 -15.71
N ALA A 171 38.29 10.27 -15.21
CA ALA A 171 39.13 10.28 -14.02
C ALA A 171 40.44 11.06 -14.22
N ASP A 172 41.15 10.81 -15.32
CA ASP A 172 42.47 11.39 -15.59
C ASP A 172 42.38 12.88 -15.97
N LEU A 173 41.31 13.30 -16.66
CA LEU A 173 41.12 14.70 -17.07
C LEU A 173 40.30 15.52 -16.07
N GLY A 174 39.73 14.89 -15.03
CA GLY A 174 38.87 15.57 -14.05
C GLY A 174 37.57 16.10 -14.67
N VAL A 175 37.01 15.37 -15.63
CA VAL A 175 35.81 15.77 -16.39
C VAL A 175 34.61 14.95 -15.92
N ASP A 176 33.51 15.64 -15.59
CA ASP A 176 32.24 15.03 -15.22
C ASP A 176 31.28 15.03 -16.43
N PRO A 177 30.82 13.86 -16.91
CA PRO A 177 29.86 13.79 -18.01
C PRO A 177 28.54 14.52 -17.77
N SER A 178 28.15 14.75 -16.51
CA SER A 178 26.89 15.41 -16.15
C SER A 178 26.88 16.91 -16.45
N TYR A 179 28.06 17.55 -16.48
CA TYR A 179 28.17 19.00 -16.66
C TYR A 179 29.21 19.36 -17.71
N PRO A 180 28.85 20.08 -18.79
CA PRO A 180 27.48 20.47 -19.20
C PRO A 180 26.73 19.37 -19.98
N GLY A 181 27.23 18.13 -19.97
CA GLY A 181 26.78 17.03 -20.82
C GLY A 181 27.95 16.48 -21.63
N MET A 182 27.80 15.28 -22.18
CA MET A 182 28.86 14.61 -22.95
C MET A 182 28.30 13.81 -24.13
N GLN A 183 28.95 13.95 -25.28
CA GLN A 183 28.71 13.18 -26.50
C GLN A 183 29.87 12.22 -26.72
N THR A 184 29.54 10.97 -27.03
CA THR A 184 30.54 9.95 -27.41
C THR A 184 30.29 9.51 -28.85
N MET A 185 31.33 9.53 -29.67
CA MET A 185 31.21 9.29 -31.12
C MET A 185 32.37 8.44 -31.65
N GLU A 186 32.12 7.62 -32.67
CA GLU A 186 33.20 6.97 -33.43
C GLU A 186 33.62 7.87 -34.59
N ALA A 187 34.93 8.07 -34.77
CA ALA A 187 35.47 9.03 -35.73
C ALA A 187 35.01 8.79 -37.17
N THR A 188 35.01 7.55 -37.63
CA THR A 188 34.60 7.21 -39.00
C THR A 188 33.08 7.38 -39.19
N ASP A 189 32.26 6.92 -38.25
CA ASP A 189 30.80 7.04 -38.27
C ASP A 189 30.36 8.51 -38.28
N MET A 190 31.02 9.35 -37.48
CA MET A 190 30.79 10.80 -37.44
C MET A 190 30.97 11.42 -38.82
N LEU A 191 32.09 11.13 -39.49
CA LEU A 191 32.41 11.65 -40.81
C LEU A 191 31.44 11.13 -41.87
N LEU A 192 31.16 9.83 -41.90
CA LEU A 192 30.29 9.21 -42.91
C LEU A 192 28.84 9.71 -42.84
N ARG A 193 28.37 10.12 -41.65
CA ARG A 193 27.00 10.56 -41.43
C ARG A 193 26.85 12.08 -41.31
N GLY A 194 27.96 12.83 -41.40
CA GLY A 194 27.94 14.28 -41.25
C GLY A 194 27.41 14.74 -39.89
N LYS A 195 27.66 13.98 -38.82
CA LYS A 195 27.19 14.32 -37.48
C LYS A 195 28.10 15.39 -36.87
N ALA A 196 27.76 16.67 -37.03
CA ALA A 196 28.47 17.73 -36.33
C ALA A 196 28.24 17.61 -34.81
N PRO A 197 29.29 17.61 -33.98
CA PRO A 197 29.12 17.55 -32.53
C PRO A 197 28.52 18.85 -31.97
N ASP A 198 27.66 18.74 -30.96
CA ASP A 198 27.18 19.89 -30.18
C ASP A 198 28.34 20.48 -29.37
N THR A 199 28.69 21.74 -29.66
CA THR A 199 29.83 22.47 -29.09
C THR A 199 29.59 22.94 -27.66
N THR A 200 28.37 22.80 -27.14
CA THR A 200 28.01 23.14 -25.75
C THR A 200 28.27 22.01 -24.76
N GLN A 201 28.70 20.83 -25.25
CA GLN A 201 28.95 19.62 -24.46
C GLN A 201 30.39 19.12 -24.63
N HIS A 202 30.83 18.26 -23.71
CA HIS A 202 32.07 17.49 -23.88
C HIS A 202 31.94 16.57 -25.09
N VAL A 203 33.01 16.40 -25.88
CA VAL A 203 33.03 15.43 -26.99
C VAL A 203 34.17 14.45 -26.79
N VAL A 204 33.83 13.17 -26.76
CA VAL A 204 34.79 12.06 -26.73
C VAL A 204 34.72 11.32 -28.07
N LEU A 205 35.79 11.42 -28.84
CA LEU A 205 35.91 10.83 -30.17
C LEU A 205 36.82 9.60 -30.13
N TRP A 206 36.18 8.45 -30.32
CA TRP A 206 36.81 7.15 -30.30
C TRP A 206 37.43 6.80 -31.66
N GLN A 207 38.48 5.99 -31.62
CA GLN A 207 39.16 5.48 -32.81
C GLN A 207 39.69 6.59 -33.74
N ALA A 208 40.09 7.73 -33.18
CA ALA A 208 40.66 8.85 -33.93
C ALA A 208 41.95 8.48 -34.70
N GLY A 209 42.67 7.46 -34.24
CA GLY A 209 43.83 6.90 -34.95
C GLY A 209 43.51 5.95 -36.12
N LEU A 210 42.23 5.62 -36.36
CA LEU A 210 41.80 4.53 -37.24
C LEU A 210 40.76 4.96 -38.29
N VAL A 211 40.77 6.24 -38.69
CA VAL A 211 39.74 6.82 -39.56
C VAL A 211 39.63 6.07 -40.90
N GLY A 212 38.48 5.44 -41.15
CA GLY A 212 38.21 4.69 -42.37
C GLY A 212 38.99 3.37 -42.51
N VAL A 213 39.58 2.86 -41.43
CA VAL A 213 40.36 1.62 -41.44
C VAL A 213 39.47 0.43 -41.07
N THR A 214 39.23 -0.49 -42.00
CA THR A 214 38.37 -1.68 -41.80
C THR A 214 39.13 -2.98 -41.48
N GLY A 215 40.43 -3.02 -41.78
CA GLY A 215 41.32 -4.17 -41.53
C GLY A 215 42.00 -4.16 -40.16
N PHE A 216 42.81 -5.17 -39.87
CA PHE A 216 43.68 -5.21 -38.69
C PHE A 216 45.15 -5.21 -39.13
N ARG A 217 46.06 -4.66 -38.31
CA ARG A 217 47.51 -4.73 -38.56
C ARG A 217 48.26 -4.91 -37.24
N ARG A 218 49.09 -5.96 -37.14
CA ARG A 218 49.88 -6.22 -35.92
C ARG A 218 50.96 -5.16 -35.63
N ARG A 219 51.50 -4.53 -36.67
CA ARG A 219 52.60 -3.54 -36.58
C ARG A 219 52.10 -2.09 -36.63
N GLY A 220 50.90 -1.82 -36.12
CA GLY A 220 50.31 -0.49 -36.12
C GLY A 220 49.58 -0.14 -37.42
N TYR A 221 48.89 1.00 -37.40
CA TYR A 221 47.98 1.44 -38.44
C TYR A 221 48.53 2.62 -39.24
N LEU A 222 48.14 2.70 -40.52
CA LEU A 222 48.41 3.88 -41.35
C LEU A 222 47.17 4.78 -41.32
N ASN A 223 47.24 5.89 -40.58
CA ASN A 223 46.13 6.82 -40.45
C ASN A 223 46.06 7.80 -41.64
N LYS A 224 45.93 7.24 -42.85
CA LYS A 224 46.03 7.98 -44.13
C LYS A 224 44.91 9.01 -44.37
N ASN A 225 43.80 8.89 -43.64
CA ASN A 225 42.64 9.76 -43.77
C ASN A 225 42.49 10.71 -42.56
N PHE A 226 43.48 10.78 -41.67
CA PHE A 226 43.41 11.58 -40.46
C PHE A 226 43.18 13.07 -40.75
N ASN A 227 43.78 13.58 -41.83
CA ASN A 227 43.60 14.96 -42.29
C ASN A 227 42.12 15.29 -42.56
N VAL A 228 41.32 14.33 -43.04
CA VAL A 228 39.88 14.51 -43.28
C VAL A 228 39.13 14.70 -41.95
N LEU A 229 39.52 13.96 -40.92
CA LEU A 229 38.96 14.14 -39.58
C LEU A 229 39.32 15.54 -39.03
N VAL A 230 40.57 15.93 -39.16
CA VAL A 230 41.04 17.25 -38.70
C VAL A 230 40.30 18.38 -39.42
N GLU A 231 40.20 18.32 -40.75
CA GLU A 231 39.49 19.32 -41.56
C GLU A 231 38.00 19.44 -41.17
N PHE A 232 37.34 18.30 -40.90
CA PHE A 232 35.96 18.29 -40.41
C PHE A 232 35.84 18.99 -39.04
N LEU A 233 36.72 18.67 -38.09
CA LEU A 233 36.72 19.28 -36.76
C LEU A 233 37.04 20.78 -36.82
N GLN A 234 37.96 21.21 -37.69
CA GLN A 234 38.26 22.62 -37.93
C GLN A 234 37.05 23.39 -38.46
N GLY A 235 36.19 22.77 -39.27
CA GLY A 235 34.94 23.37 -39.72
C GLY A 235 33.95 23.68 -38.59
N VAL A 236 34.02 22.96 -37.47
CA VAL A 236 33.12 23.13 -36.31
C VAL A 236 33.76 24.02 -35.24
N TYR A 237 35.01 23.73 -34.89
CA TYR A 237 35.68 24.37 -33.75
C TYR A 237 36.60 25.52 -34.15
N GLY A 238 37.10 25.54 -35.39
CA GLY A 238 38.14 26.47 -35.86
C GLY A 238 39.55 25.87 -35.73
N PRO A 239 40.53 26.34 -36.52
CA PRO A 239 41.88 25.75 -36.59
C PRO A 239 42.72 25.91 -35.32
N ASP A 240 42.43 26.93 -34.50
CA ASP A 240 43.17 27.22 -33.27
C ASP A 240 42.56 26.55 -32.02
N TYR A 241 41.42 25.86 -32.15
CA TYR A 241 40.78 25.23 -31.01
C TYR A 241 41.59 24.02 -30.52
N GLU A 242 41.70 23.86 -29.21
CA GLU A 242 42.49 22.80 -28.60
C GLU A 242 41.69 21.50 -28.47
N VAL A 243 42.37 20.39 -28.75
CA VAL A 243 41.89 19.03 -28.57
C VAL A 243 42.92 18.24 -27.76
N THR A 244 42.42 17.42 -26.86
CA THR A 244 43.24 16.54 -26.02
C THR A 244 43.38 15.19 -26.69
N HIS A 245 44.62 14.82 -27.02
CA HIS A 245 45.00 13.44 -27.34
C HIS A 245 45.18 12.66 -26.05
N TYR A 246 44.34 11.65 -25.87
CA TYR A 246 44.31 10.84 -24.66
C TYR A 246 44.60 9.36 -24.95
N ILE A 247 45.48 8.78 -24.13
CA ILE A 247 45.67 7.33 -24.01
C ILE A 247 45.77 7.00 -22.52
N ALA A 248 44.84 6.21 -22.01
CA ALA A 248 44.83 5.78 -20.62
C ALA A 248 46.13 5.02 -20.24
N ALA A 249 46.49 5.09 -18.97
CA ALA A 249 47.59 4.29 -18.43
C ALA A 249 47.25 2.79 -18.49
N HIS A 250 48.08 2.02 -19.18
CA HIS A 250 47.92 0.56 -19.27
C HIS A 250 48.73 -0.15 -18.18
N TYR A 251 49.93 0.34 -17.88
CA TYR A 251 50.83 -0.26 -16.92
C TYR A 251 50.80 0.50 -15.58
N PRO A 252 50.94 -0.20 -14.45
CA PRO A 252 51.05 0.45 -13.15
C PRO A 252 52.19 1.46 -13.14
N THR A 253 52.01 2.56 -12.40
CA THR A 253 52.98 3.66 -12.20
C THR A 253 53.30 4.52 -13.43
N LEU A 254 52.88 4.14 -14.64
CA LEU A 254 53.00 5.01 -15.81
C LEU A 254 51.81 5.97 -15.88
N PRO A 255 52.04 7.26 -16.19
CA PRO A 255 50.94 8.20 -16.38
C PRO A 255 50.20 7.91 -17.69
N PRO A 256 48.94 8.37 -17.81
CA PRO A 256 48.27 8.45 -19.11
C PRO A 256 49.00 9.43 -20.04
N VAL A 257 48.80 9.28 -21.34
CA VAL A 257 49.14 10.31 -22.33
C VAL A 257 48.03 11.34 -22.33
N VAL A 258 48.38 12.61 -22.10
CA VAL A 258 47.46 13.75 -22.10
C VAL A 258 48.16 14.90 -22.80
N ASP A 259 48.08 14.91 -24.14
CA ASP A 259 48.70 15.96 -24.95
C ASP A 259 47.61 16.92 -25.48
N GLN A 260 47.82 18.22 -25.32
CA GLN A 260 46.95 19.24 -25.90
C GLN A 260 47.54 19.74 -27.21
N TRP A 261 46.73 19.72 -28.27
CA TRP A 261 47.12 20.19 -29.59
C TRP A 261 46.07 21.12 -30.15
N ARG A 262 46.47 22.17 -30.88
CA ARG A 262 45.50 22.85 -31.75
C ARG A 262 45.11 21.91 -32.87
N LEU A 263 43.88 22.06 -33.37
CA LEU A 263 43.43 21.28 -34.52
C LEU A 263 44.35 21.48 -35.75
N SER A 264 44.97 22.64 -35.92
CA SER A 264 45.97 22.87 -36.97
C SER A 264 47.29 22.14 -36.75
N ASP A 265 47.74 21.99 -35.50
CA ASP A 265 48.99 21.30 -35.15
C ASP A 265 48.90 19.79 -35.42
N LEU A 266 47.70 19.20 -35.37
CA LEU A 266 47.47 17.79 -35.70
C LEU A 266 47.84 17.43 -37.15
N LEU A 267 47.97 18.41 -38.05
CA LEU A 267 48.44 18.19 -39.42
C LEU A 267 49.97 18.11 -39.53
N MET A 268 50.71 18.40 -38.46
CA MET A 268 52.16 18.25 -38.44
C MET A 268 52.53 16.76 -38.45
N PRO A 269 53.46 16.30 -39.32
CA PRO A 269 53.73 14.87 -39.48
C PRO A 269 54.19 14.13 -38.23
N ASP A 270 54.93 14.80 -37.34
CA ASP A 270 55.41 14.27 -36.06
C ASP A 270 54.29 14.11 -35.04
N VAL A 271 53.37 15.08 -34.96
CA VAL A 271 52.16 14.99 -34.14
C VAL A 271 51.22 13.91 -34.68
N GLN A 272 50.96 13.89 -35.99
CA GLN A 272 50.12 12.87 -36.61
C GLN A 272 50.66 11.45 -36.37
N ALA A 273 51.98 11.27 -36.33
CA ALA A 273 52.61 9.98 -36.07
C ALA A 273 52.43 9.49 -34.62
N SER A 274 52.15 10.37 -33.65
CA SER A 274 51.85 9.99 -32.27
C SER A 274 50.43 9.47 -32.08
N ILE A 275 49.52 9.75 -33.04
CA ILE A 275 48.12 9.32 -32.98
C ILE A 275 48.00 7.85 -33.41
N GLN A 276 47.78 6.98 -32.43
CA GLN A 276 47.78 5.52 -32.59
C GLN A 276 46.37 4.91 -32.47
N GLY A 277 46.25 3.60 -32.66
CA GLY A 277 44.97 2.89 -32.59
C GLY A 277 44.28 2.94 -31.23
N LEU A 278 45.03 3.21 -30.15
CA LEU A 278 44.51 3.37 -28.78
C LEU A 278 44.13 4.82 -28.45
N SER A 279 44.35 5.76 -29.39
CA SER A 279 44.13 7.18 -29.17
C SER A 279 42.66 7.55 -29.20
N THR A 280 42.23 8.23 -28.16
CA THR A 280 40.91 8.85 -28.01
C THR A 280 41.10 10.36 -27.96
N PHE A 281 40.24 11.11 -28.64
CA PHE A 281 40.24 12.57 -28.53
C PHE A 281 39.17 13.05 -27.57
N TYR A 282 39.55 13.95 -26.68
CA TYR A 282 38.62 14.74 -25.87
C TYR A 282 38.64 16.19 -26.36
N ILE A 283 37.46 16.73 -26.63
CA ILE A 283 37.29 18.13 -27.03
C ILE A 283 36.41 18.78 -25.96
N PRO A 284 36.91 19.79 -25.23
CA PRO A 284 36.13 20.49 -24.21
C PRO A 284 35.03 21.36 -24.86
N PRO A 285 33.97 21.72 -24.12
CA PRO A 285 32.90 22.58 -24.60
C PRO A 285 33.48 23.93 -25.05
N LYS A 286 33.07 24.37 -26.23
CA LYS A 286 33.45 25.66 -26.83
C LYS A 286 32.47 26.76 -26.45
N ASP A 287 31.18 26.42 -26.46
CA ASP A 287 30.09 27.38 -26.32
C ASP A 287 29.39 27.21 -24.96
N SER A 288 28.84 28.31 -24.44
CA SER A 288 28.04 28.34 -23.21
C SER A 288 26.55 28.33 -23.54
N THR A 289 25.72 27.80 -22.65
CA THR A 289 24.27 27.68 -22.88
C THR A 289 23.48 28.46 -21.85
N GLU A 290 22.44 29.18 -22.28
CA GLU A 290 21.53 29.88 -21.37
C GLU A 290 20.45 28.94 -20.81
N SER A 291 20.07 29.16 -19.56
CA SER A 291 18.97 28.45 -18.93
C SER A 291 17.64 28.73 -19.63
N HIS A 292 16.81 27.70 -19.84
CA HIS A 292 15.44 27.87 -20.30
C HIS A 292 14.52 28.34 -19.15
N VAL A 293 14.41 29.67 -18.96
CA VAL A 293 13.73 30.28 -17.81
C VAL A 293 12.30 29.77 -17.62
N GLU A 294 11.51 29.69 -18.70
CA GLU A 294 10.11 29.22 -18.59
C GLU A 294 10.03 27.79 -18.03
N MET A 295 11.02 26.94 -18.34
CA MET A 295 11.07 25.58 -17.83
C MET A 295 11.46 25.58 -16.36
N ALA A 296 12.46 26.39 -16.00
CA ALA A 296 12.87 26.56 -14.61
C ALA A 296 11.73 27.06 -13.72
N VAL A 297 10.84 27.92 -14.22
CA VAL A 297 9.63 28.35 -13.52
C VAL A 297 8.67 27.16 -13.32
N ARG A 298 8.44 26.36 -14.36
CA ARG A 298 7.55 25.19 -14.28
C ARG A 298 8.00 24.13 -13.28
N ILE A 299 9.31 23.95 -13.10
CA ILE A 299 9.88 22.99 -12.14
C ILE A 299 10.24 23.61 -10.78
N GLY A 300 9.81 24.85 -10.51
CA GLY A 300 9.99 25.51 -9.21
C GLY A 300 11.41 26.01 -8.91
N MET A 301 12.32 26.02 -9.89
CA MET A 301 13.70 26.49 -9.74
C MET A 301 13.86 28.01 -9.96
N ALA A 302 12.86 28.66 -10.58
CA ALA A 302 12.87 30.11 -10.81
C ALA A 302 11.47 30.72 -10.58
N LYS A 303 11.43 32.03 -10.30
CA LYS A 303 10.16 32.77 -10.21
C LYS A 303 9.79 33.35 -11.59
N PRO A 304 8.49 33.54 -11.89
CA PRO A 304 8.08 34.27 -13.11
C PRO A 304 8.82 35.62 -13.23
N GLY A 305 9.38 35.90 -14.41
CA GLY A 305 10.18 37.10 -14.66
C GLY A 305 11.65 37.04 -14.25
N SER A 306 12.16 35.87 -13.82
CA SER A 306 13.59 35.67 -13.58
C SER A 306 14.40 35.86 -14.88
N ARG A 307 15.63 36.37 -14.77
CA ARG A 307 16.54 36.48 -15.93
C ARG A 307 17.19 35.11 -16.23
N PRO A 308 17.47 34.80 -17.50
CA PRO A 308 18.29 33.63 -17.84
C PRO A 308 19.65 33.71 -17.14
N TRP A 309 20.14 32.58 -16.65
CA TRP A 309 21.52 32.43 -16.21
C TRP A 309 22.29 31.57 -17.19
N THR A 310 23.57 31.88 -17.35
CA THR A 310 24.46 31.18 -18.28
C THR A 310 25.14 30.02 -17.59
N TYR A 311 25.12 28.86 -18.23
CA TYR A 311 25.98 27.73 -17.92
C TYR A 311 27.31 27.92 -18.65
N PRO A 312 28.41 28.30 -17.96
CA PRO A 312 29.68 28.50 -18.62
C PRO A 312 30.19 27.19 -19.21
N ALA A 313 30.83 27.29 -20.38
CA ALA A 313 31.50 26.18 -21.06
C ALA A 313 32.49 25.42 -20.15
N ARG A 314 33.12 26.14 -19.21
CA ARG A 314 33.95 25.57 -18.15
C ARG A 314 33.46 26.02 -16.77
N LYS A 315 33.16 25.06 -15.89
CA LYS A 315 32.84 25.32 -14.49
C LYS A 315 34.11 25.33 -13.65
N VAL A 316 34.32 26.41 -12.90
CA VAL A 316 35.37 26.50 -11.89
C VAL A 316 34.82 25.93 -10.59
N ILE A 317 35.49 24.92 -10.02
CA ILE A 317 35.00 24.17 -8.84
C ILE A 317 36.02 24.11 -7.69
N ASP A 318 37.21 24.62 -7.90
CA ASP A 318 38.38 24.57 -7.02
C ASP A 318 38.59 25.88 -6.24
N LEU A 319 37.67 26.83 -6.34
CA LEU A 319 37.71 28.09 -5.60
C LEU A 319 36.71 28.10 -4.45
N TYR A 320 37.13 28.63 -3.29
CA TYR A 320 36.26 28.87 -2.14
C TYR A 320 35.68 30.28 -2.18
N GLY A 321 34.40 30.40 -2.57
CA GLY A 321 33.64 31.64 -2.46
C GLY A 321 32.97 31.80 -1.10
N ASP A 322 32.22 32.89 -0.93
CA ASP A 322 31.52 33.17 0.33
C ASP A 322 30.53 32.06 0.73
N ARG A 323 29.89 31.41 -0.26
CA ARG A 323 28.93 30.31 -0.03
C ARG A 323 29.63 29.06 0.48
N GLU A 324 30.74 28.67 -0.14
CA GLU A 324 31.52 27.50 0.26
C GLU A 324 32.12 27.71 1.67
N ILE A 325 32.64 28.91 1.95
CA ILE A 325 33.13 29.25 3.30
C ILE A 325 32.02 29.23 4.34
N GLN A 326 30.82 29.71 4.00
CA GLN A 326 29.66 29.65 4.90
C GLN A 326 29.26 28.20 5.22
N ALA A 327 29.18 27.32 4.21
CA ALA A 327 28.89 25.90 4.43
C ALA A 327 29.94 25.21 5.33
N ILE A 328 31.21 25.60 5.22
CA ILE A 328 32.27 25.10 6.11
C ILE A 328 32.08 25.60 7.55
N ARG A 329 31.66 26.84 7.75
CA ARG A 329 31.39 27.39 9.09
C ARG A 329 30.25 26.68 9.79
N GLU A 330 29.23 26.25 9.05
CA GLU A 330 28.10 25.48 9.57
C GLU A 330 28.51 24.12 10.17
N LEU A 331 29.69 23.60 9.80
CA LEU A 331 30.24 22.39 10.42
C LEU A 331 30.58 22.56 11.90
N ALA A 332 30.70 23.79 12.41
CA ALA A 332 30.94 24.05 13.84
C ALA A 332 29.79 23.54 14.73
N ASP A 333 28.56 23.55 14.19
CA ASP A 333 27.34 23.12 14.88
C ASP A 333 26.87 21.73 14.38
N TYR A 334 27.69 21.01 13.60
CA TYR A 334 27.32 19.72 13.03
C TYR A 334 27.15 18.64 14.11
N CYS A 335 25.99 17.99 14.09
CA CYS A 335 25.74 16.70 14.73
C CYS A 335 25.22 15.71 13.68
N ILE A 336 25.51 14.41 13.87
CA ILE A 336 24.94 13.36 13.03
C ILE A 336 23.40 13.44 13.13
N PRO A 337 22.67 13.57 12.01
CA PRO A 337 21.22 13.62 12.03
C PRO A 337 20.64 12.40 12.74
N ALA A 338 19.60 12.57 13.56
CA ALA A 338 19.05 11.48 14.35
C ALA A 338 18.36 10.39 13.50
N ASP A 339 18.03 10.70 12.25
CA ASP A 339 17.52 9.79 11.22
C ASP A 339 18.63 9.11 10.39
N TYR A 340 19.90 9.49 10.57
CA TYR A 340 21.04 8.84 9.92
C TYR A 340 21.38 7.53 10.64
N GLN A 341 21.28 6.42 9.89
CA GLN A 341 21.68 5.10 10.37
C GLN A 341 23.09 4.77 9.94
N HIS A 342 23.90 4.34 10.91
CA HIS A 342 25.05 3.52 10.59
C HIS A 342 24.53 2.07 10.42
N PRO A 343 24.61 1.45 9.23
CA PRO A 343 24.17 0.07 9.07
C PRO A 343 25.02 -0.82 9.98
N GLU A 344 24.40 -1.40 11.01
CA GLU A 344 25.03 -2.48 11.76
C GLU A 344 25.21 -3.70 10.85
N ARG A 345 26.16 -4.56 11.18
CA ARG A 345 26.46 -5.76 10.39
C ARG A 345 25.36 -6.81 10.62
N THR A 346 24.23 -6.67 9.92
CA THR A 346 23.08 -7.59 9.99
C THR A 346 23.37 -8.93 9.33
N HIS A 347 22.66 -9.98 9.74
CA HIS A 347 22.79 -11.30 9.13
C HIS A 347 22.29 -11.30 7.68
N ALA A 348 21.27 -10.49 7.38
CA ALA A 348 20.86 -10.24 6.01
C ALA A 348 21.95 -9.58 5.15
N ALA A 349 22.73 -8.63 5.70
CA ALA A 349 23.88 -8.06 5.00
C ALA A 349 24.97 -9.12 4.73
N GLU A 350 25.23 -10.00 5.69
CA GLU A 350 26.19 -11.11 5.52
C GLU A 350 25.75 -12.10 4.43
N PHE A 351 24.47 -12.45 4.40
CA PHE A 351 23.88 -13.25 3.32
C PHE A 351 24.11 -12.59 1.95
N MET A 352 23.82 -11.29 1.82
CA MET A 352 24.01 -10.55 0.57
C MET A 352 25.49 -10.45 0.17
N LEU A 353 26.41 -10.31 1.13
CA LEU A 353 27.85 -10.33 0.87
C LEU A 353 28.32 -11.70 0.39
N GLU A 354 27.84 -12.79 1.00
CA GLU A 354 28.14 -14.15 0.57
C GLU A 354 27.64 -14.43 -0.85
N LEU A 355 26.42 -13.96 -1.18
CA LEU A 355 25.87 -14.01 -2.54
C LEU A 355 26.81 -13.38 -3.58
N THR A 356 27.61 -12.36 -3.24
CA THR A 356 28.54 -11.75 -4.22
C THR A 356 29.71 -12.65 -4.60
N ARG A 357 29.94 -13.76 -3.88
CA ARG A 357 31.13 -14.62 -3.99
C ARG A 357 30.82 -16.09 -4.27
N ASP A 358 29.56 -16.50 -4.22
CA ASP A 358 29.12 -17.87 -4.45
C ASP A 358 28.06 -17.96 -5.55
N LEU A 359 28.42 -18.58 -6.69
CA LEU A 359 27.52 -18.80 -7.82
C LEU A 359 26.44 -19.85 -7.55
N GLU A 360 26.76 -20.90 -6.80
CA GLU A 360 25.77 -21.92 -6.45
C GLU A 360 24.70 -21.33 -5.55
N LEU A 361 25.10 -20.45 -4.62
CA LEU A 361 24.16 -19.71 -3.79
C LEU A 361 23.33 -18.70 -4.61
N GLN A 362 23.92 -18.03 -5.59
CA GLN A 362 23.16 -17.16 -6.52
C GLN A 362 22.10 -17.96 -7.28
N ASP A 363 22.49 -19.08 -7.88
CA ASP A 363 21.59 -19.95 -8.65
C ASP A 363 20.49 -20.55 -7.75
N LEU A 364 20.85 -20.96 -6.52
CA LEU A 364 19.89 -21.46 -5.52
C LEU A 364 18.93 -20.37 -5.07
N TYR A 365 19.42 -19.17 -4.75
CA TYR A 365 18.56 -18.05 -4.34
C TYR A 365 17.67 -17.55 -5.48
N GLU A 366 18.10 -17.71 -6.73
CA GLU A 366 17.29 -17.41 -7.89
C GLU A 366 16.14 -18.42 -8.08
N CYS A 367 16.43 -19.71 -7.97
CA CYS A 367 15.48 -20.79 -8.24
C CYS A 367 14.58 -21.14 -7.04
N ASP A 368 15.14 -21.16 -5.84
CA ASP A 368 14.49 -21.52 -4.59
C ASP A 368 15.02 -20.65 -3.43
N PRO A 369 14.47 -19.44 -3.28
CA PRO A 369 14.88 -18.52 -2.22
C PRO A 369 14.71 -19.10 -0.82
N ALA A 370 13.74 -19.98 -0.60
CA ALA A 370 13.48 -20.58 0.70
C ALA A 370 14.61 -21.53 1.12
N SER A 371 15.08 -22.37 0.17
CA SER A 371 16.21 -23.26 0.42
C SER A 371 17.54 -22.52 0.54
N ALA A 372 17.75 -21.43 -0.23
CA ALA A 372 18.95 -20.60 -0.12
C ALA A 372 19.08 -19.93 1.26
N LEU A 373 17.94 -19.63 1.88
CA LEU A 373 17.82 -19.04 3.20
C LEU A 373 17.55 -20.10 4.28
N SER A 374 18.05 -21.33 4.12
CA SER A 374 17.85 -22.38 5.12
C SER A 374 18.66 -22.12 6.40
N ASN A 375 18.17 -22.66 7.52
CA ASN A 375 18.85 -22.56 8.82
C ASN A 375 20.21 -23.29 8.83
N ASP A 376 20.43 -24.23 7.92
CA ASP A 376 21.66 -25.02 7.87
C ASP A 376 22.86 -24.16 7.43
N ARG A 377 22.62 -23.19 6.54
CA ARG A 377 23.67 -22.31 6.00
C ARG A 377 23.69 -20.93 6.66
N PHE A 378 22.52 -20.40 7.02
CA PHE A 378 22.38 -19.10 7.68
C PHE A 378 21.49 -19.26 8.92
N PRO A 379 22.01 -19.83 10.03
CA PRO A 379 21.23 -20.11 11.23
C PRO A 379 20.74 -18.84 11.94
N ASP A 380 21.51 -17.76 11.82
CA ASP A 380 21.30 -16.53 12.59
C ASP A 380 20.32 -15.55 11.93
N LEU A 381 19.83 -15.82 10.72
CA LEU A 381 18.77 -15.01 10.11
C LEU A 381 17.47 -15.16 10.90
N ASP A 382 16.89 -14.05 11.32
CA ASP A 382 15.60 -14.08 12.01
C ASP A 382 14.42 -14.28 11.04
N ALA A 383 13.22 -14.52 11.57
CA ALA A 383 12.03 -14.78 10.76
C ALA A 383 11.61 -13.58 9.88
N TRP A 384 11.96 -12.36 10.30
CA TRP A 384 11.65 -11.13 9.59
C TRP A 384 12.60 -10.90 8.42
N GLU A 385 13.92 -10.98 8.66
CA GLU A 385 14.97 -10.96 7.65
C GLU A 385 14.72 -12.03 6.59
N ARG A 386 14.41 -13.28 6.99
CA ARG A 386 14.09 -14.36 6.05
C ARG A 386 12.89 -14.01 5.17
N ARG A 387 11.80 -13.52 5.76
CA ARG A 387 10.61 -13.12 5.01
C ARG A 387 10.94 -12.04 3.97
N LEU A 388 11.71 -11.03 4.36
CA LEU A 388 12.09 -9.93 3.47
C LEU A 388 13.03 -10.41 2.36
N LEU A 389 14.06 -11.19 2.69
CA LEU A 389 14.99 -11.79 1.73
C LEU A 389 14.29 -12.75 0.76
N MET A 390 13.35 -13.58 1.24
CA MET A 390 12.56 -14.48 0.40
C MET A 390 11.76 -13.74 -0.68
N SER A 391 11.35 -12.49 -0.41
CA SER A 391 10.53 -11.73 -1.36
C SER A 391 11.29 -11.31 -2.63
N ARG A 392 12.63 -11.23 -2.57
CA ARG A 392 13.51 -10.74 -3.65
C ARG A 392 13.14 -9.36 -4.21
N GLN A 393 12.35 -8.58 -3.47
CA GLN A 393 11.98 -7.22 -3.84
C GLN A 393 13.07 -6.24 -3.35
N PRO A 394 13.64 -5.37 -4.20
CA PRO A 394 14.75 -4.51 -3.81
C PRO A 394 14.52 -3.67 -2.55
N GLY A 395 13.29 -3.17 -2.35
CA GLY A 395 12.92 -2.44 -1.13
C GLY A 395 12.99 -3.30 0.12
N ASN A 396 12.44 -4.52 0.08
CA ASN A 396 12.49 -5.46 1.20
C ASN A 396 13.90 -5.96 1.48
N LEU A 397 14.71 -6.20 0.43
CA LEU A 397 16.13 -6.55 0.59
C LEU A 397 16.90 -5.44 1.31
N ASN A 398 16.65 -4.18 0.94
CA ASN A 398 17.27 -3.04 1.59
C ASN A 398 16.84 -2.92 3.06
N CYS A 399 15.56 -3.13 3.35
CA CYS A 399 15.05 -3.18 4.73
C CYS A 399 15.69 -4.32 5.55
N ALA A 400 15.87 -5.51 4.95
CA ALA A 400 16.52 -6.63 5.62
C ALA A 400 18.00 -6.30 5.93
N VAL A 401 18.74 -5.85 4.92
CA VAL A 401 20.18 -5.53 5.03
C VAL A 401 20.44 -4.40 6.02
N LYS A 402 19.56 -3.40 6.10
CA LYS A 402 19.67 -2.31 7.07
C LYS A 402 19.26 -2.70 8.49
N GLY A 403 18.49 -3.78 8.65
CA GLY A 403 17.90 -4.21 9.92
C GLY A 403 16.55 -3.53 10.18
N SER A 404 15.69 -4.21 10.95
CA SER A 404 14.34 -3.71 11.32
C SER A 404 14.35 -2.60 12.36
N ASP A 405 15.48 -2.37 13.01
CA ASP A 405 15.63 -1.23 13.91
C ASP A 405 16.00 -0.01 13.08
N THR A 406 15.01 0.52 12.37
CA THR A 406 14.96 1.98 12.20
C THR A 406 14.31 2.50 13.47
N PRO A 407 15.06 2.95 14.49
CA PRO A 407 14.44 3.81 15.47
C PRO A 407 13.94 5.00 14.68
N ARG A 408 12.63 5.24 14.74
CA ARG A 408 12.06 6.50 14.27
C ARG A 408 12.90 7.62 14.86
N SER A 409 13.27 8.61 14.05
CA SER A 409 13.95 9.78 14.61
C SER A 409 13.12 10.31 15.78
N PRO A 410 13.73 10.95 16.80
CA PRO A 410 12.97 11.50 17.92
C PRO A 410 11.79 12.40 17.48
N GLY A 411 11.90 13.07 16.33
CA GLY A 411 10.81 13.81 15.69
C GLY A 411 9.72 12.93 15.09
N GLU A 412 10.07 11.85 14.38
CA GLU A 412 9.11 10.87 13.86
C GLU A 412 8.37 10.15 14.99
N GLN A 413 9.09 9.72 16.03
CA GLN A 413 8.48 9.04 17.18
C GLN A 413 7.55 10.00 17.94
N LEU A 414 7.93 11.26 18.11
CA LEU A 414 7.06 12.30 18.68
C LEU A 414 5.77 12.47 17.85
N ILE A 415 5.89 12.54 16.52
CA ILE A 415 4.72 12.65 15.62
C ILE A 415 3.84 11.42 15.76
N ILE A 416 4.41 10.23 15.77
CA ILE A 416 3.65 8.98 15.89
C ILE A 416 2.95 8.90 17.25
N ASP A 417 3.61 9.29 18.34
CA ASP A 417 3.03 9.31 19.68
C ASP A 417 1.93 10.37 19.79
N MET A 418 2.09 11.53 19.13
CA MET A 418 1.01 12.49 18.97
C MET A 418 -0.16 11.84 18.23
N LEU A 419 0.07 11.28 17.04
CA LEU A 419 -0.94 10.61 16.20
C LEU A 419 -1.63 9.41 16.88
N ALA A 420 -0.97 8.76 17.83
CA ALA A 420 -1.46 7.58 18.54
C ALA A 420 -2.22 7.91 19.84
N ALA A 421 -1.93 9.05 20.49
CA ALA A 421 -2.44 9.37 21.82
C ALA A 421 -3.08 10.77 21.91
N PRO A 422 -4.42 10.87 22.03
CA PRO A 422 -5.15 12.14 22.10
C PRO A 422 -4.77 13.00 23.31
N GLU A 423 -4.51 12.38 24.47
CA GLU A 423 -4.08 13.07 25.69
C GLU A 423 -2.70 13.71 25.53
N PHE A 424 -1.80 13.02 24.82
CA PHE A 424 -0.45 13.52 24.52
C PHE A 424 -0.51 14.72 23.58
N THR A 425 -1.40 14.64 22.58
CA THR A 425 -1.67 15.74 21.64
C THR A 425 -2.29 16.96 22.31
N ALA A 426 -3.21 16.77 23.26
CA ALA A 426 -3.75 17.86 24.08
C ALA A 426 -2.65 18.53 24.94
N ALA A 427 -1.75 17.74 25.52
CA ALA A 427 -0.61 18.25 26.29
C ALA A 427 0.39 19.02 25.40
N TYR A 428 0.65 18.55 24.17
CA TYR A 428 1.48 19.24 23.19
C TYR A 428 0.83 20.55 22.72
N SER A 429 -0.49 20.55 22.51
CA SER A 429 -1.27 21.76 22.19
C SER A 429 -1.17 22.83 23.26
N LEU A 430 -1.29 22.43 24.53
CA LEU A 430 -1.10 23.34 25.65
C LEU A 430 0.34 23.87 25.70
N ALA A 431 1.33 23.03 25.42
CA ALA A 431 2.74 23.43 25.39
C ALA A 431 3.00 24.50 24.31
N LEU A 432 2.46 24.31 23.10
CA LEU A 432 2.58 25.29 22.02
C LEU A 432 1.94 26.64 22.40
N LYS A 433 0.74 26.63 22.99
CA LYS A 433 0.08 27.85 23.48
C LYS A 433 0.88 28.57 24.56
N LEU A 434 1.52 27.82 25.46
CA LEU A 434 2.40 28.39 26.50
C LEU A 434 3.71 28.92 25.91
N ALA A 435 4.26 28.23 24.90
CA ALA A 435 5.46 28.66 24.18
C ALA A 435 5.22 29.98 23.43
N GLU A 436 4.02 30.20 22.87
CA GLU A 436 3.66 31.48 22.23
C GLU A 436 3.78 32.68 23.17
N ALA A 437 3.56 32.47 24.47
CA ALA A 437 3.66 33.48 25.52
C ALA A 437 5.08 33.64 26.11
N ALA A 438 6.06 32.82 25.70
CA ALA A 438 7.44 32.87 26.18
C ALA A 438 8.34 33.74 25.27
N ASP A 439 9.35 34.38 25.86
CA ASP A 439 10.35 35.19 25.13
C ASP A 439 11.28 34.32 24.26
N ASP A 440 11.55 33.07 24.66
CA ASP A 440 12.36 32.11 23.91
C ASP A 440 11.56 30.83 23.59
N ARG A 441 10.76 30.95 22.51
CA ARG A 441 9.76 29.93 22.13
C ARG A 441 10.39 28.60 21.70
N GLN A 442 11.53 28.63 21.04
CA GLN A 442 12.20 27.43 20.52
C GLN A 442 12.87 26.65 21.65
N ASP A 443 13.54 27.34 22.56
CA ASP A 443 14.16 26.72 23.73
C ASP A 443 13.13 26.15 24.70
N PHE A 444 11.97 26.82 24.86
CA PHE A 444 10.86 26.28 25.64
C PHE A 444 10.35 24.94 25.08
N MET A 445 10.11 24.87 23.77
CA MET A 445 9.63 23.64 23.13
C MET A 445 10.70 22.54 23.16
N HIS A 446 11.97 22.89 22.96
CA HIS A 446 13.08 21.94 23.07
C HIS A 446 13.18 21.38 24.50
N ALA A 447 13.07 22.22 25.53
CA ALA A 447 13.04 21.78 26.93
C ALA A 447 11.83 20.89 27.22
N TRP A 448 10.66 21.20 26.65
CA TRP A 448 9.46 20.38 26.77
C TRP A 448 9.65 19.00 26.15
N HIS A 449 10.22 18.90 24.94
CA HIS A 449 10.54 17.62 24.29
C HIS A 449 11.50 16.79 25.16
N LYS A 450 12.60 17.42 25.60
CA LYS A 450 13.63 16.77 26.43
C LYS A 450 13.08 16.24 27.76
N SER A 451 12.15 16.98 28.39
CA SER A 451 11.49 16.56 29.65
C SER A 451 10.65 15.28 29.51
N ARG A 452 10.25 14.93 28.29
CA ARG A 452 9.47 13.73 27.95
C ARG A 452 10.29 12.66 27.24
N GLY A 453 11.61 12.83 27.18
CA GLY A 453 12.52 11.83 26.60
C GLY A 453 12.75 11.97 25.10
N TYR A 454 12.24 13.01 24.44
CA TYR A 454 12.48 13.26 23.02
C TYR A 454 13.65 14.23 22.82
N ALA A 455 14.71 13.76 22.17
CA ALA A 455 15.84 14.60 21.74
C ALA A 455 15.58 15.21 20.36
N ALA A 456 14.51 16.01 20.22
CA ALA A 456 14.11 16.64 18.97
C ALA A 456 13.94 18.16 19.12
N THR A 457 14.44 18.94 18.16
CA THR A 457 14.09 20.37 18.03
C THR A 457 12.78 20.53 17.24
N MET A 458 12.19 21.73 17.27
CA MET A 458 11.00 22.02 16.44
C MET A 458 11.26 21.86 14.94
N ASN A 459 12.49 22.10 14.48
CA ASN A 459 12.87 21.90 13.08
C ASN A 459 12.95 20.40 12.74
N ASP A 460 13.47 19.57 13.64
CA ASP A 460 13.54 18.11 13.46
C ASP A 460 12.13 17.50 13.37
N VAL A 461 11.21 17.95 14.24
CA VAL A 461 9.80 17.52 14.19
C VAL A 461 9.14 17.93 12.86
N ARG A 462 9.41 19.16 12.37
CA ARG A 462 8.86 19.61 11.09
C ARG A 462 9.45 18.84 9.90
N ALA A 463 10.75 18.54 9.93
CA ALA A 463 11.44 17.78 8.88
C ALA A 463 11.03 16.31 8.85
N ALA A 464 10.64 15.74 10.00
CA ALA A 464 10.14 14.37 10.12
C ALA A 464 8.74 14.16 9.52
N LEU A 465 7.91 15.21 9.42
CA LEU A 465 6.51 15.08 9.02
C LEU A 465 6.31 14.47 7.61
N PRO A 466 7.02 14.91 6.56
CA PRO A 466 6.93 14.27 5.24
C PRO A 466 7.35 12.81 5.24
N ASN A 467 8.30 12.40 6.09
CA ASN A 467 8.74 11.02 6.20
C ASN A 467 7.64 10.13 6.81
N VAL A 468 6.97 10.59 7.87
CA VAL A 468 5.82 9.88 8.46
C VAL A 468 4.67 9.80 7.45
N GLU A 469 4.38 10.87 6.71
CA GLU A 469 3.41 10.90 5.61
C GLU A 469 3.75 9.89 4.48
N ALA A 470 5.05 9.72 4.18
CA ALA A 470 5.53 8.84 3.14
C ALA A 470 5.52 7.36 3.53
N THR A 471 5.70 7.03 4.81
CA THR A 471 6.05 5.68 5.25
C THR A 471 4.96 4.99 6.08
N MET A 472 4.01 5.73 6.64
CA MET A 472 2.97 5.17 7.51
C MET A 472 1.56 5.46 7.00
N LEU A 473 0.65 4.50 7.17
CA LEU A 473 -0.79 4.71 6.94
C LEU A 473 -1.45 5.52 8.06
N LEU A 474 -0.78 5.69 9.21
CA LEU A 474 -1.30 6.38 10.39
C LEU A 474 -1.88 7.77 10.07
N PRO A 475 -1.14 8.68 9.39
CA PRO A 475 -1.64 10.02 9.05
C PRO A 475 -2.83 10.01 8.08
N TRP A 476 -3.02 8.90 7.38
CA TRP A 476 -4.01 8.71 6.33
C TRP A 476 -5.24 7.92 6.80
N THR A 477 -5.32 7.59 8.08
CA THR A 477 -6.47 6.92 8.70
C THR A 477 -7.73 7.77 8.48
N GLY A 478 -8.71 7.22 7.75
CA GLY A 478 -9.82 8.02 7.22
C GLY A 478 -10.71 7.24 6.26
N ALA A 479 -11.87 7.83 5.96
CA ALA A 479 -12.77 7.35 4.91
C ALA A 479 -12.76 8.37 3.75
N TYR A 480 -12.56 7.87 2.54
CA TYR A 480 -12.40 8.69 1.33
C TYR A 480 -13.47 8.32 0.32
N TYR A 481 -14.15 9.32 -0.23
CA TYR A 481 -15.24 9.12 -1.18
C TYR A 481 -14.89 9.68 -2.56
N CYS A 482 -15.09 8.86 -3.60
CA CYS A 482 -14.91 9.19 -4.99
C CYS A 482 -16.28 9.25 -5.68
N PRO A 483 -16.86 10.45 -5.89
CA PRO A 483 -18.20 10.59 -6.46
C PRO A 483 -18.34 9.96 -7.85
N GLY A 484 -17.31 10.08 -8.70
CA GLY A 484 -17.36 9.64 -10.10
C GLY A 484 -17.41 8.12 -10.29
N ASN A 485 -17.02 7.33 -9.29
CA ASN A 485 -16.98 5.86 -9.36
C ASN A 485 -17.77 5.19 -8.24
N ASP A 486 -18.46 5.99 -7.43
CA ASP A 486 -19.26 5.53 -6.30
C ASP A 486 -18.48 4.60 -5.35
N LEU A 487 -17.26 5.02 -5.03
CA LEU A 487 -16.24 4.22 -4.34
C LEU A 487 -15.87 4.87 -3.00
N VAL A 488 -15.84 4.05 -1.95
CA VAL A 488 -15.41 4.41 -0.60
C VAL A 488 -14.15 3.64 -0.26
N LEU A 489 -13.05 4.34 0.02
CA LEU A 489 -11.84 3.72 0.58
C LEU A 489 -11.79 4.00 2.09
N THR A 490 -11.66 2.96 2.90
CA THR A 490 -11.50 3.09 4.36
C THR A 490 -10.12 2.60 4.75
N VAL A 491 -9.31 3.48 5.33
CA VAL A 491 -7.96 3.18 5.81
C VAL A 491 -7.98 3.13 7.34
N MET A 492 -7.47 2.03 7.88
CA MET A 492 -7.22 1.88 9.31
C MET A 492 -5.77 1.51 9.52
N SER A 493 -5.10 2.30 10.34
CA SER A 493 -3.73 2.02 10.76
C SER A 493 -3.68 1.69 12.25
N ASP A 494 -2.71 0.87 12.63
CA ASP A 494 -2.23 0.77 13.99
C ASP A 494 -0.93 1.59 14.14
N SER A 495 -0.62 2.05 15.35
CA SER A 495 0.56 2.89 15.64
C SER A 495 1.82 2.08 15.94
N GLN A 496 1.66 0.80 16.28
CA GLN A 496 2.75 -0.09 16.71
C GLN A 496 2.93 -1.28 15.76
N ASP A 497 1.85 -1.81 15.17
CA ASP A 497 1.88 -3.00 14.32
C ASP A 497 1.30 -2.75 12.91
N HIS A 498 2.17 -2.62 11.91
CA HIS A 498 1.74 -2.43 10.51
C HIS A 498 0.91 -3.62 9.97
N THR A 499 0.98 -4.81 10.57
CA THR A 499 0.19 -5.98 10.17
C THR A 499 -1.25 -5.94 10.71
N ALA A 500 -1.51 -5.10 11.71
CA ALA A 500 -2.84 -4.80 12.23
C ALA A 500 -3.58 -3.74 11.41
N CYS A 501 -2.88 -3.03 10.50
CA CYS A 501 -3.50 -2.11 9.56
C CYS A 501 -4.50 -2.85 8.64
N ALA A 502 -5.62 -2.20 8.33
CA ALA A 502 -6.64 -2.77 7.48
C ALA A 502 -7.20 -1.72 6.51
N VAL A 503 -7.28 -2.10 5.24
CA VAL A 503 -7.80 -1.24 4.17
C VAL A 503 -9.02 -1.93 3.55
N TYR A 504 -10.09 -1.16 3.36
CA TYR A 504 -11.32 -1.63 2.75
C TYR A 504 -11.62 -0.79 1.52
N LEU A 505 -12.02 -1.47 0.45
CA LEU A 505 -12.58 -0.86 -0.75
C LEU A 505 -14.06 -1.20 -0.78
N ASN A 506 -14.92 -0.20 -0.60
CA ASN A 506 -16.33 -0.34 -0.26
C ASN A 506 -16.49 -1.26 0.95
N ASN A 507 -17.01 -2.49 0.73
CA ASN A 507 -17.22 -3.49 1.78
C ASN A 507 -16.23 -4.66 1.68
N THR A 508 -15.22 -4.58 0.82
CA THR A 508 -14.24 -5.65 0.62
C THR A 508 -12.91 -5.31 1.27
N ARG A 509 -12.46 -6.15 2.20
CA ARG A 509 -11.14 -6.03 2.83
C ARG A 509 -10.05 -6.34 1.81
N ILE A 510 -9.10 -5.41 1.65
CA ILE A 510 -7.90 -5.59 0.84
C ILE A 510 -6.89 -6.44 1.63
N ARG A 511 -6.35 -7.47 0.98
CA ARG A 511 -5.37 -8.42 1.49
C ARG A 511 -4.00 -8.10 0.89
N ARG A 512 -2.94 -8.27 1.70
CA ARG A 512 -1.53 -8.16 1.27
C ARG A 512 -1.23 -6.88 0.48
N PHE A 513 -1.60 -5.72 1.03
CA PHE A 513 -1.22 -4.43 0.47
C PHE A 513 0.18 -4.00 0.94
N SER A 514 0.80 -3.07 0.22
CA SER A 514 2.03 -2.38 0.62
C SER A 514 1.79 -0.86 0.63
N PHE A 515 2.50 -0.14 1.50
CA PHE A 515 2.44 1.31 1.59
C PHE A 515 3.85 1.88 1.65
N ALA A 516 4.21 2.72 0.67
CA ALA A 516 5.50 3.42 0.62
C ALA A 516 5.39 4.66 -0.25
N ASN A 517 6.17 5.70 0.06
CA ASN A 517 6.16 7.00 -0.64
C ASN A 517 4.73 7.55 -0.81
N SER A 518 3.96 7.51 0.28
CA SER A 518 2.54 7.92 0.32
C SER A 518 1.64 7.15 -0.66
N THR A 519 2.08 6.00 -1.18
CA THR A 519 1.37 5.22 -2.19
C THR A 519 0.96 3.87 -1.62
N LEU A 520 -0.35 3.58 -1.63
CA LEU A 520 -0.93 2.30 -1.28
C LEU A 520 -1.08 1.43 -2.54
N ILE A 521 -0.51 0.22 -2.52
CA ILE A 521 -0.52 -0.70 -3.66
C ILE A 521 -1.06 -2.07 -3.23
N TRP A 522 -1.94 -2.66 -4.05
CA TRP A 522 -2.41 -4.04 -3.90
C TRP A 522 -2.67 -4.71 -5.26
N ASN A 523 -2.68 -6.05 -5.28
CA ASN A 523 -2.85 -6.84 -6.50
C ASN A 523 -4.11 -7.72 -6.47
N GLU A 524 -4.74 -7.90 -7.62
CA GLU A 524 -5.89 -8.80 -7.80
C GLU A 524 -5.51 -10.26 -7.49
N ASP A 525 -4.29 -10.69 -7.88
CA ASP A 525 -3.74 -12.04 -7.66
C ASP A 525 -3.71 -12.49 -6.19
N ASP A 526 -3.72 -11.55 -5.25
CA ASP A 526 -3.78 -11.81 -3.81
C ASP A 526 -5.20 -12.09 -3.29
N GLY A 527 -6.17 -12.26 -4.19
CA GLY A 527 -7.59 -12.49 -3.89
C GLY A 527 -8.37 -11.20 -3.60
N ASN A 528 -7.89 -10.08 -4.13
CA ASN A 528 -8.53 -8.77 -4.04
C ASN A 528 -9.48 -8.54 -5.21
N PRO A 529 -10.47 -7.62 -5.11
CA PRO A 529 -11.46 -7.40 -6.17
C PRO A 529 -10.93 -6.66 -7.43
N SER A 530 -9.69 -6.16 -7.36
CA SER A 530 -9.01 -5.37 -8.39
C SER A 530 -7.53 -5.18 -7.99
N HIS A 531 -6.69 -4.72 -8.92
CA HIS A 531 -5.42 -4.08 -8.61
C HIS A 531 -5.66 -2.61 -8.22
N GLY A 532 -4.75 -2.03 -7.43
CA GLY A 532 -4.79 -0.60 -7.19
C GLY A 532 -3.47 0.01 -6.77
N ALA A 533 -3.30 1.28 -7.12
CA ALA A 533 -2.19 2.14 -6.75
C ALA A 533 -2.74 3.55 -6.48
N LEU A 534 -2.82 3.92 -5.20
CA LEU A 534 -3.44 5.18 -4.74
C LEU A 534 -2.41 6.02 -3.97
N VAL A 535 -2.20 7.26 -4.42
CA VAL A 535 -1.31 8.23 -3.79
C VAL A 535 -2.12 9.11 -2.84
N PHE A 536 -1.65 9.23 -1.60
CA PHE A 536 -2.22 10.08 -0.56
C PHE A 536 -1.49 11.42 -0.56
N ARG A 537 -2.24 12.52 -0.50
CA ARG A 537 -1.69 13.88 -0.41
C ARG A 537 -2.61 14.81 0.36
N MET A 538 -2.04 15.90 0.83
CA MET A 538 -2.81 17.03 1.37
C MET A 538 -3.23 17.96 0.23
N ALA A 539 -4.46 18.48 0.27
CA ALA A 539 -4.95 19.49 -0.66
C ALA A 539 -4.21 20.83 -0.47
N GLU A 540 -3.86 21.51 -1.56
CA GLU A 540 -3.34 22.88 -1.48
C GLU A 540 -4.49 23.87 -1.26
N ALA A 541 -4.66 24.29 0.01
CA ALA A 541 -5.37 25.48 0.49
C ALA A 541 -6.78 25.78 -0.08
N ALA A 542 -7.82 25.38 0.65
CA ALA A 542 -9.06 26.15 0.80
C ALA A 542 -9.81 25.76 2.09
N ALA A 543 -9.97 26.72 3.00
CA ALA A 543 -10.71 26.67 4.28
C ALA A 543 -10.02 25.99 5.48
N ASP A 544 -10.50 26.30 6.69
CA ASP A 544 -9.95 26.10 8.05
C ASP A 544 -9.50 24.66 8.45
N HIS A 545 -9.55 23.70 7.53
CA HIS A 545 -9.30 22.27 7.75
C HIS A 545 -8.37 21.70 6.66
N ALA A 546 -7.39 20.89 7.07
CA ALA A 546 -6.41 20.30 6.15
C ALA A 546 -7.02 19.09 5.42
N ALA A 547 -7.60 19.31 4.22
CA ALA A 547 -8.29 18.25 3.49
C ALA A 547 -7.32 17.20 2.90
N ARG A 548 -7.49 15.92 3.25
CA ARG A 548 -6.76 14.79 2.67
C ARG A 548 -7.41 14.33 1.37
N ILE A 549 -6.60 14.05 0.35
CA ILE A 549 -7.03 13.59 -0.98
C ILE A 549 -6.27 12.31 -1.32
N ILE A 550 -6.98 11.38 -1.95
CA ILE A 550 -6.39 10.24 -2.64
C ILE A 550 -6.57 10.37 -4.15
N GLU A 551 -5.51 10.05 -4.89
CA GLU A 551 -5.51 10.10 -6.34
C GLU A 551 -4.72 8.91 -6.89
N GLY A 552 -5.27 8.23 -7.89
CA GLY A 552 -4.55 7.13 -8.52
C GLY A 552 -5.44 6.24 -9.36
N LYS A 553 -5.10 4.95 -9.36
CA LYS A 553 -5.57 3.98 -10.34
C LYS A 553 -6.12 2.74 -9.66
N ILE A 554 -7.29 2.29 -10.12
CA ILE A 554 -7.88 0.98 -9.79
C ILE A 554 -8.29 0.30 -11.10
N TRP A 555 -7.89 -0.95 -11.31
CA TRP A 555 -8.14 -1.65 -12.57
C TRP A 555 -8.26 -3.17 -12.39
N ARG A 556 -8.73 -3.85 -13.42
CA ARG A 556 -8.83 -5.32 -13.50
C ARG A 556 -8.00 -5.84 -14.68
N GLY A 557 -7.38 -7.00 -14.50
CA GLY A 557 -6.48 -7.59 -15.48
C GLY A 557 -5.12 -6.89 -15.60
N ASP A 558 -4.36 -7.24 -16.63
CA ASP A 558 -2.90 -7.02 -16.65
C ASP A 558 -2.45 -5.56 -16.84
N ASN A 559 -3.28 -4.69 -17.44
CA ASN A 559 -2.85 -3.36 -17.85
C ASN A 559 -3.52 -2.23 -17.05
N PRO A 560 -2.74 -1.38 -16.35
CA PRO A 560 -3.28 -0.21 -15.65
C PRO A 560 -3.72 0.89 -16.63
N PRO A 561 -4.73 1.72 -16.27
CA PRO A 561 -5.11 2.89 -17.04
C PRO A 561 -3.97 3.92 -17.10
N VAL A 562 -3.92 4.70 -18.19
CA VAL A 562 -2.88 5.73 -18.40
C VAL A 562 -3.08 6.90 -17.42
N GLU A 563 -4.30 7.39 -17.31
CA GLU A 563 -4.68 8.47 -16.40
C GLU A 563 -5.21 7.93 -15.06
N SER A 564 -5.20 8.79 -14.04
CA SER A 564 -5.85 8.49 -12.75
C SER A 564 -7.35 8.36 -12.96
N ASN A 565 -7.91 7.19 -12.64
CA ASN A 565 -9.34 6.96 -12.72
C ASN A 565 -10.02 7.07 -11.34
N VAL A 566 -9.28 7.30 -10.26
CA VAL A 566 -9.81 7.52 -8.92
C VAL A 566 -9.26 8.82 -8.37
N ILE A 567 -10.17 9.73 -8.01
CA ILE A 567 -9.88 10.93 -7.24
C ILE A 567 -10.92 10.99 -6.14
N ALA A 568 -10.48 10.88 -4.89
CA ALA A 568 -11.36 10.83 -3.74
C ALA A 568 -10.89 11.81 -2.68
N SER A 569 -11.85 12.45 -2.01
CA SER A 569 -11.58 13.35 -0.89
C SER A 569 -12.01 12.69 0.41
N GLU A 570 -11.31 13.01 1.49
CA GLU A 570 -11.72 12.57 2.82
C GLU A 570 -13.13 13.08 3.16
N ILE A 571 -13.92 12.22 3.81
CA ILE A 571 -15.23 12.56 4.34
C ILE A 571 -15.06 13.36 5.65
N ILE A 572 -15.59 14.59 5.68
CA ILE A 572 -15.56 15.46 6.87
C ILE A 572 -16.81 15.27 7.73
N LEU A 573 -16.63 15.00 9.02
CA LEU A 573 -17.73 14.90 9.99
C LEU A 573 -18.14 16.29 10.49
N PRO A 574 -19.44 16.57 10.71
CA PRO A 574 -19.87 17.81 11.35
C PRO A 574 -19.36 17.89 12.80
N GLU A 575 -18.65 18.97 13.13
CA GLU A 575 -17.99 19.21 14.43
C GLU A 575 -18.98 19.31 15.61
N GLN A 576 -20.27 19.57 15.34
CA GLN A 576 -21.30 19.86 16.36
C GLN A 576 -21.88 18.64 17.11
N GLN A 577 -21.59 17.40 16.72
CA GLN A 577 -22.13 16.20 17.41
C GLN A 577 -21.13 15.48 18.33
N VAL A 578 -19.85 15.86 18.32
CA VAL A 578 -18.80 15.18 19.12
C VAL A 578 -18.55 15.88 20.46
N THR A 579 -19.01 17.13 20.63
CA THR A 579 -18.72 17.97 21.80
C THR A 579 -19.95 18.46 22.57
N GLY A 580 -21.16 18.02 22.21
CA GLY A 580 -22.37 18.35 22.96
C GLY A 580 -22.31 17.74 24.37
N GLU A 581 -22.19 18.58 25.39
CA GLU A 581 -22.53 18.23 26.77
C GLU A 581 -24.00 17.77 26.78
N HIS A 582 -24.23 16.48 26.62
CA HIS A 582 -25.57 15.94 26.66
C HIS A 582 -25.96 15.64 28.11
N GLU A 583 -26.97 16.36 28.60
CA GLU A 583 -27.64 16.27 29.90
C GLU A 583 -28.23 14.88 30.28
N TYR A 584 -27.85 13.78 29.62
CA TYR A 584 -28.42 12.45 29.91
C TYR A 584 -28.12 11.94 31.32
N VAL A 585 -27.00 12.35 31.92
CA VAL A 585 -26.59 11.87 33.25
C VAL A 585 -27.27 12.64 34.39
N GLN A 586 -27.83 13.82 34.15
CA GLN A 586 -28.52 14.58 35.20
C GLN A 586 -30.01 14.22 35.38
N SER A 587 -30.65 13.55 34.41
CA SER A 587 -32.05 13.12 34.51
C SER A 587 -32.27 11.60 34.68
N GLY A 588 -31.20 10.82 34.88
CA GLY A 588 -31.22 9.36 35.01
C GLY A 588 -31.01 8.64 33.67
N LEU A 589 -30.21 7.57 33.66
CA LEU A 589 -30.04 6.76 32.44
C LEU A 589 -31.39 6.18 32.00
N GLY A 590 -31.72 6.33 30.71
CA GLY A 590 -32.74 5.51 30.07
C GLY A 590 -32.42 4.01 30.12
N GLN A 591 -33.33 3.16 29.64
CA GLN A 591 -33.08 1.71 29.60
C GLN A 591 -32.19 1.35 28.40
N PHE A 592 -31.12 0.61 28.64
CA PHE A 592 -30.21 0.09 27.63
C PHE A 592 -30.35 -1.43 27.55
N ALA A 593 -30.46 -1.98 26.34
CA ALA A 593 -30.26 -3.40 26.12
C ALA A 593 -28.76 -3.65 26.01
N VAL A 594 -28.19 -4.44 26.93
CA VAL A 594 -26.75 -4.73 26.99
C VAL A 594 -26.45 -6.21 26.79
N GLN A 595 -25.32 -6.49 26.14
CA GLN A 595 -24.77 -7.82 25.90
C GLN A 595 -23.40 -7.94 26.57
N LEU A 596 -23.05 -9.17 26.93
CA LEU A 596 -21.76 -9.49 27.52
C LEU A 596 -20.92 -10.30 26.54
N TYR A 597 -19.61 -10.11 26.59
CA TYR A 597 -18.68 -10.90 25.79
C TYR A 597 -18.18 -12.09 26.62
N GLN A 598 -18.60 -13.30 26.27
CA GLN A 598 -18.26 -14.56 26.95
C GLN A 598 -17.96 -15.66 25.92
N GLU A 599 -16.95 -16.50 26.19
CA GLU A 599 -16.58 -17.65 25.34
C GLU A 599 -16.34 -17.32 23.84
N GLY A 600 -15.87 -16.10 23.56
CA GLY A 600 -15.54 -15.66 22.20
C GLY A 600 -16.72 -15.10 21.39
N GLN A 601 -17.93 -15.06 21.98
CA GLN A 601 -19.13 -14.50 21.35
C GLN A 601 -19.79 -13.45 22.24
N TRP A 602 -20.52 -12.52 21.61
CA TRP A 602 -21.44 -11.64 22.33
C TRP A 602 -22.70 -12.45 22.62
N SER A 603 -23.05 -12.61 23.90
CA SER A 603 -24.16 -13.43 24.33
C SER A 603 -24.85 -12.85 25.56
N GLY A 604 -26.10 -13.25 25.76
CA GLY A 604 -26.96 -12.77 26.84
C GLY A 604 -27.54 -11.38 26.58
N PHE A 605 -28.78 -11.17 27.02
CA PHE A 605 -29.43 -9.87 27.00
C PHE A 605 -29.81 -9.47 28.41
N TYR A 606 -29.17 -8.41 28.89
CA TYR A 606 -29.48 -7.81 30.18
C TYR A 606 -30.05 -6.42 29.93
N GLN A 607 -30.98 -6.01 30.77
CA GLN A 607 -31.41 -4.61 30.82
C GLN A 607 -30.47 -3.86 31.75
N LEU A 608 -29.84 -2.80 31.24
CA LEU A 608 -29.09 -1.86 32.05
C LEU A 608 -29.92 -0.60 32.26
N TYR A 609 -30.21 -0.27 33.52
CA TYR A 609 -30.96 0.93 33.86
C TYR A 609 -30.50 1.52 35.18
N ASP A 610 -30.69 2.82 35.33
CA ASP A 610 -30.32 3.56 36.54
C ASP A 610 -31.53 3.69 37.48
N GLY A 611 -31.40 3.15 38.69
CA GLY A 611 -32.40 3.26 39.76
C GLY A 611 -32.21 4.48 40.66
N GLY A 612 -31.29 5.39 40.32
CA GLY A 612 -30.92 6.56 41.12
C GLY A 612 -29.83 6.23 42.13
N SER A 613 -30.15 5.46 43.18
CA SER A 613 -29.19 5.09 44.23
C SER A 613 -28.29 3.90 43.86
N ALA A 614 -28.64 3.12 42.84
CA ALA A 614 -27.90 1.95 42.36
C ALA A 614 -28.06 1.79 40.84
N LEU A 615 -27.09 1.12 40.20
CA LEU A 615 -27.17 0.70 38.80
C LEU A 615 -27.63 -0.75 38.75
N TYR A 616 -28.50 -1.12 37.81
CA TYR A 616 -28.94 -2.51 37.66
C TYR A 616 -28.50 -3.07 36.32
N ILE A 617 -27.99 -4.31 36.31
CA ILE A 617 -27.74 -5.11 35.10
C ILE A 617 -28.56 -6.39 35.23
N GLY A 618 -29.63 -6.51 34.45
CA GLY A 618 -30.64 -7.54 34.63
C GLY A 618 -31.35 -7.39 35.99
N SER A 619 -31.26 -8.41 36.84
CA SER A 619 -31.77 -8.39 38.21
C SER A 619 -30.71 -8.09 39.27
N GLU A 620 -29.42 -7.95 38.90
CA GLU A 620 -28.34 -7.66 39.85
C GLU A 620 -28.27 -6.17 40.16
N GLU A 621 -28.20 -5.84 41.46
CA GLU A 621 -28.02 -4.49 41.97
C GLU A 621 -26.53 -4.17 42.17
N ILE A 622 -26.09 -3.04 41.63
CA ILE A 622 -24.70 -2.56 41.72
C ILE A 622 -24.70 -1.26 42.54
N SER A 623 -24.09 -1.31 43.72
CA SER A 623 -23.93 -0.18 44.62
C SER A 623 -22.68 -0.36 45.49
N PRO A 624 -21.87 0.69 45.75
CA PRO A 624 -21.99 2.07 45.26
C PRO A 624 -21.45 2.28 43.84
N VAL A 625 -21.97 3.28 43.11
CA VAL A 625 -21.59 3.62 41.73
C VAL A 625 -21.17 5.09 41.64
N ASN A 626 -20.06 5.37 40.96
CA ASN A 626 -19.55 6.71 40.69
C ASN A 626 -19.91 7.15 39.25
N ARG A 627 -20.41 8.37 39.09
CA ARG A 627 -20.86 8.93 37.80
C ARG A 627 -20.09 10.22 37.51
N CYS A 628 -19.47 10.32 36.34
CA CYS A 628 -18.73 11.50 35.90
C CYS A 628 -18.93 11.71 34.39
N ALA A 629 -19.55 12.81 33.99
CA ALA A 629 -19.80 13.21 32.60
C ALA A 629 -20.37 12.07 31.72
N ASP A 630 -19.53 11.40 30.93
CA ASP A 630 -19.86 10.32 30.01
C ASP A 630 -19.49 8.92 30.57
N GLN A 631 -19.08 8.81 31.83
CA GLN A 631 -18.55 7.58 32.42
C GLN A 631 -19.26 7.16 33.71
N ILE A 632 -19.49 5.85 33.85
CA ILE A 632 -20.04 5.20 35.04
C ILE A 632 -19.03 4.15 35.50
N SER A 633 -18.60 4.22 36.76
CA SER A 633 -17.61 3.28 37.30
C SER A 633 -17.97 2.80 38.70
N TRP A 634 -17.61 1.57 39.03
CA TRP A 634 -17.80 0.98 40.35
C TRP A 634 -16.70 -0.04 40.66
N GLN A 635 -16.43 -0.22 41.95
CA GLN A 635 -15.48 -1.21 42.44
C GLN A 635 -16.02 -1.88 43.71
N ARG A 636 -15.78 -3.18 43.84
CA ARG A 636 -16.15 -4.01 45.00
C ARG A 636 -17.65 -4.00 45.34
N ALA A 637 -18.50 -4.07 44.32
CA ALA A 637 -19.96 -4.12 44.48
C ALA A 637 -20.51 -5.52 44.83
N GLY A 638 -19.66 -6.57 44.83
CA GLY A 638 -20.09 -7.97 44.96
C GLY A 638 -20.82 -8.52 43.73
N GLY A 639 -21.10 -9.83 43.70
CA GLY A 639 -21.87 -10.47 42.61
C GLY A 639 -21.10 -10.74 41.32
N ALA A 640 -21.82 -11.03 40.23
CA ALA A 640 -21.23 -11.35 38.92
C ALA A 640 -20.59 -10.13 38.23
N PHE A 641 -21.01 -8.92 38.63
CA PHE A 641 -20.53 -7.62 38.12
C PHE A 641 -19.73 -6.83 39.17
N GLY A 642 -18.84 -7.49 39.92
CA GLY A 642 -18.18 -6.90 41.10
C GLY A 642 -17.36 -5.62 40.85
N SER A 643 -16.87 -5.35 39.65
CA SER A 643 -16.23 -4.08 39.27
C SER A 643 -16.48 -3.75 37.79
N GLY A 644 -16.57 -2.47 37.46
CA GLY A 644 -16.84 -2.07 36.09
C GLY A 644 -16.61 -0.60 35.79
N CYS A 645 -16.52 -0.32 34.49
CA CYS A 645 -16.24 0.99 33.93
C CYS A 645 -16.92 1.07 32.55
N LEU A 646 -18.02 1.80 32.47
CA LEU A 646 -18.84 1.98 31.29
C LEU A 646 -18.79 3.42 30.81
N ARG A 647 -18.88 3.61 29.50
CA ARG A 647 -18.93 4.92 28.85
C ARG A 647 -20.20 5.06 28.02
N LEU A 648 -20.85 6.19 28.16
CA LEU A 648 -22.03 6.63 27.43
C LEU A 648 -21.60 7.51 26.25
N PHE A 649 -22.16 7.27 25.07
CA PHE A 649 -21.89 8.07 23.87
C PHE A 649 -23.10 8.05 22.94
N VAL A 650 -23.16 8.95 21.95
CA VAL A 650 -24.17 8.89 20.89
C VAL A 650 -23.58 8.12 19.72
N ASP A 651 -24.26 7.07 19.28
CA ASP A 651 -23.87 6.34 18.07
C ASP A 651 -24.09 7.27 16.86
N PRO A 652 -23.02 7.66 16.16
CA PRO A 652 -23.05 8.63 15.05
C PRO A 652 -23.76 8.07 13.80
N LEU A 653 -23.94 6.75 13.69
CA LEU A 653 -24.60 6.10 12.56
C LEU A 653 -26.11 6.03 12.76
N THR A 654 -26.56 5.89 14.01
CA THR A 654 -27.99 5.77 14.34
C THR A 654 -28.55 7.02 15.04
N GLY A 655 -27.70 7.92 15.51
CA GLY A 655 -28.05 9.06 16.35
C GLY A 655 -28.54 8.67 17.76
N GLN A 656 -28.39 7.40 18.17
CA GLN A 656 -28.97 6.90 19.42
C GLN A 656 -27.94 6.84 20.56
N PRO A 657 -28.34 7.13 21.81
CA PRO A 657 -27.47 6.90 22.95
C PRO A 657 -27.05 5.43 23.05
N SER A 658 -25.78 5.20 23.34
CA SER A 658 -25.14 3.88 23.40
C SER A 658 -24.19 3.81 24.58
N ILE A 659 -23.88 2.58 25.02
CA ILE A 659 -23.00 2.31 26.16
C ILE A 659 -22.00 1.20 25.83
N SER A 660 -20.74 1.36 26.22
CA SER A 660 -19.72 0.30 26.10
C SER A 660 -18.71 0.39 27.22
N GLY A 661 -18.14 -0.75 27.62
CA GLY A 661 -17.07 -0.74 28.59
C GLY A 661 -16.68 -2.10 29.12
N TYR A 662 -16.12 -2.08 30.33
CA TYR A 662 -15.47 -3.20 30.96
C TYR A 662 -16.22 -3.59 32.23
N ILE A 663 -16.43 -4.88 32.43
CA ILE A 663 -16.92 -5.47 33.68
C ILE A 663 -16.03 -6.66 34.06
N TRP A 664 -15.81 -6.87 35.35
CA TRP A 664 -15.08 -8.04 35.85
C TRP A 664 -15.53 -8.41 37.26
N THR A 665 -15.32 -9.67 37.61
CA THR A 665 -15.60 -10.17 38.97
C THR A 665 -14.60 -9.60 39.96
N GLU A 666 -15.03 -9.48 41.22
CA GLU A 666 -14.17 -8.92 42.27
C GLU A 666 -12.89 -9.76 42.46
N GLY A 667 -11.73 -9.10 42.39
CA GLY A 667 -10.40 -9.75 42.46
C GLY A 667 -9.81 -10.21 41.12
N ALA A 668 -10.58 -10.18 40.03
CA ALA A 668 -10.06 -10.45 38.68
C ALA A 668 -9.35 -9.23 38.07
N GLN A 669 -8.46 -9.48 37.10
CA GLN A 669 -7.86 -8.40 36.31
C GLN A 669 -8.86 -7.80 35.32
N LYS A 670 -8.73 -6.49 35.08
CA LYS A 670 -9.52 -5.77 34.08
C LYS A 670 -9.30 -6.40 32.68
N PRO A 671 -10.36 -6.69 31.92
CA PRO A 671 -10.25 -7.23 30.56
C PRO A 671 -9.48 -6.29 29.62
N ALA A 672 -8.69 -6.87 28.71
CA ALA A 672 -7.91 -6.12 27.71
C ALA A 672 -8.78 -5.45 26.62
N ALA A 673 -10.01 -5.95 26.43
CA ALA A 673 -11.00 -5.41 25.50
C ALA A 673 -12.35 -5.21 26.21
N ALA A 674 -13.17 -4.30 25.70
CA ALA A 674 -14.52 -4.08 26.23
C ALA A 674 -15.34 -5.37 26.13
N ASN A 675 -15.95 -5.77 27.24
CA ASN A 675 -16.73 -7.01 27.36
C ASN A 675 -18.19 -6.76 27.74
N LEU A 676 -18.64 -5.50 27.73
CA LEU A 676 -20.03 -5.10 27.79
C LEU A 676 -20.31 -4.04 26.71
N ARG A 677 -21.41 -4.20 25.98
CA ARG A 677 -21.92 -3.22 25.02
C ARG A 677 -23.44 -3.11 25.12
N GLY A 678 -24.02 -1.98 24.77
CA GLY A 678 -25.47 -1.86 24.66
C GLY A 678 -25.95 -0.56 24.03
N ARG A 679 -27.24 -0.53 23.70
CA ARG A 679 -27.90 0.59 23.04
C ARG A 679 -29.15 1.01 23.79
N TRP A 680 -29.46 2.30 23.72
CA TRP A 680 -30.65 2.87 24.33
C TRP A 680 -31.91 2.36 23.62
N VAL A 681 -32.91 1.98 24.40
CA VAL A 681 -34.19 1.50 23.88
C VAL A 681 -35.29 2.45 24.33
N ALA A 682 -35.88 3.17 23.37
CA ALA A 682 -36.96 4.12 23.62
C ALA A 682 -38.21 3.47 24.22
N ARG A 683 -38.55 2.27 23.75
CA ARG A 683 -39.75 1.49 24.11
C ARG A 683 -39.41 0.02 24.30
N PRO A 684 -38.86 -0.36 25.47
CA PRO A 684 -38.31 -1.69 25.70
C PRO A 684 -39.34 -2.83 25.63
N LEU A 685 -40.64 -2.52 25.65
CA LEU A 685 -41.73 -3.49 25.46
C LEU A 685 -41.91 -3.93 23.99
N ASP A 686 -41.51 -3.11 23.01
CA ASP A 686 -41.76 -3.38 21.59
C ASP A 686 -40.98 -4.60 21.06
N ILE A 687 -39.88 -4.98 21.73
CA ILE A 687 -39.09 -6.19 21.46
C ILE A 687 -39.95 -7.47 21.65
N TRP A 688 -40.97 -7.37 22.49
CA TRP A 688 -41.90 -8.47 22.82
C TRP A 688 -43.22 -8.39 22.03
N ASN A 689 -43.26 -7.67 20.91
CA ASN A 689 -44.46 -7.50 20.08
C ASN A 689 -44.99 -8.84 19.50
N GLY A 690 -46.21 -9.23 19.83
CA GLY A 690 -46.84 -10.44 19.31
C GLY A 690 -47.94 -10.99 20.22
N ARG A 691 -48.52 -12.10 19.80
CA ARG A 691 -49.54 -12.84 20.54
C ARG A 691 -48.92 -14.05 21.22
N TYR A 692 -49.16 -14.16 22.52
CA TYR A 692 -48.66 -15.22 23.38
C TYR A 692 -49.83 -16.06 23.85
N GLU A 693 -49.80 -17.35 23.54
CA GLU A 693 -50.72 -18.33 24.14
C GLU A 693 -50.30 -18.55 25.59
N THR A 694 -51.26 -18.46 26.52
CA THR A 694 -50.94 -18.47 27.95
C THR A 694 -51.60 -19.63 28.69
N ALA A 695 -51.01 -20.01 29.81
CA ALA A 695 -51.55 -20.93 30.80
C ALA A 695 -51.64 -20.21 32.15
N ALA A 696 -52.83 -20.21 32.76
CA ALA A 696 -53.06 -19.70 34.10
C ALA A 696 -53.39 -20.89 35.01
N GLY A 697 -52.53 -21.17 35.99
CA GLY A 697 -52.64 -22.39 36.79
C GLY A 697 -52.44 -23.68 35.96
N GLN A 698 -53.47 -24.53 35.88
CA GLN A 698 -53.48 -25.75 35.04
C GLN A 698 -54.43 -25.67 33.84
N GLU A 699 -55.07 -24.53 33.60
CA GLU A 699 -56.00 -24.32 32.49
C GLU A 699 -55.43 -23.34 31.45
N LYS A 700 -55.99 -23.37 30.22
CA LYS A 700 -55.62 -22.42 29.16
C LYS A 700 -56.07 -21.02 29.57
N GLY A 701 -55.12 -20.10 29.68
CA GLY A 701 -55.36 -18.70 30.04
C GLY A 701 -55.73 -17.82 28.84
N PRO A 702 -56.14 -16.56 29.07
CA PRO A 702 -56.37 -15.60 28.00
C PRO A 702 -55.06 -15.19 27.32
N ASP A 703 -55.05 -15.09 25.99
CA ASP A 703 -53.86 -14.73 25.23
C ASP A 703 -53.36 -13.32 25.62
N LEU A 704 -52.04 -13.16 25.80
CA LEU A 704 -51.42 -11.86 25.95
C LEU A 704 -51.03 -11.35 24.56
N ILE A 705 -51.56 -10.19 24.16
CA ILE A 705 -51.21 -9.55 22.89
C ILE A 705 -50.48 -8.25 23.21
N ILE A 706 -49.23 -8.17 22.81
CA ILE A 706 -48.45 -6.93 22.82
C ILE A 706 -48.45 -6.42 21.39
N SER A 707 -48.99 -5.23 21.18
CA SER A 707 -48.98 -4.54 19.89
C SER A 707 -48.08 -3.31 19.95
N ALA A 708 -47.03 -3.30 19.13
CA ALA A 708 -46.20 -2.13 18.89
C ALA A 708 -47.03 -1.04 18.18
N ALA A 709 -46.78 0.22 18.51
CA ALA A 709 -47.43 1.35 17.88
C ALA A 709 -47.21 1.36 16.35
N SER A 710 -48.29 1.41 15.56
CA SER A 710 -48.23 1.78 14.14
C SER A 710 -48.70 3.24 13.98
N GLY A 711 -47.80 4.11 13.54
CA GLY A 711 -48.12 5.54 13.36
C GLY A 711 -48.26 6.31 14.69
N SER A 712 -49.28 7.18 14.78
CA SER A 712 -49.46 8.16 15.89
C SER A 712 -50.16 7.62 17.14
N GLU A 713 -50.57 6.35 17.16
CA GLU A 713 -51.20 5.74 18.35
C GLU A 713 -50.16 5.08 19.28
N ALA A 714 -50.40 5.15 20.60
CA ALA A 714 -49.55 4.48 21.59
C ALA A 714 -49.77 2.95 21.57
N GLY A 715 -48.69 2.17 21.67
CA GLY A 715 -48.73 0.71 21.72
C GLY A 715 -49.68 0.19 22.81
N ALA A 716 -50.30 -0.96 22.57
CA ALA A 716 -51.37 -1.48 23.41
C ALA A 716 -51.08 -2.91 23.87
N VAL A 717 -51.31 -3.17 25.16
CA VAL A 717 -51.26 -4.52 25.74
C VAL A 717 -52.69 -4.99 25.95
N TRP A 718 -53.01 -6.18 25.46
CA TRP A 718 -54.32 -6.79 25.56
C TRP A 718 -54.23 -8.14 26.24
N LEU A 719 -55.26 -8.46 27.02
CA LEU A 719 -55.49 -9.77 27.60
C LEU A 719 -56.80 -10.32 27.03
N GLY A 720 -56.71 -11.28 26.11
CA GLY A 720 -57.84 -11.66 25.25
C GLY A 720 -58.35 -10.46 24.46
N GLU A 721 -59.62 -10.09 24.64
CA GLU A 721 -60.24 -8.91 24.02
C GLU A 721 -60.17 -7.65 24.89
N THR A 722 -59.58 -7.72 26.09
CA THR A 722 -59.54 -6.61 27.05
C THR A 722 -58.26 -5.81 26.93
N ARG A 723 -58.35 -4.51 26.61
CA ARG A 723 -57.20 -3.59 26.61
C ARG A 723 -56.80 -3.26 28.04
N LEU A 724 -55.52 -3.40 28.36
CA LEU A 724 -54.99 -3.05 29.67
C LEU A 724 -54.60 -1.57 29.75
N GLU A 725 -54.83 -0.97 30.91
CA GLU A 725 -54.44 0.40 31.28
C GLU A 725 -53.20 0.34 32.22
N GLU A 726 -52.57 1.47 32.56
CA GLU A 726 -51.43 1.51 33.51
C GLU A 726 -50.25 0.55 33.21
N VAL A 727 -49.89 0.42 31.92
CA VAL A 727 -48.79 -0.45 31.48
C VAL A 727 -47.43 0.14 31.88
N THR A 728 -46.61 -0.65 32.58
CA THR A 728 -45.22 -0.34 32.90
C THR A 728 -44.32 -1.53 32.58
N TYR A 729 -43.16 -1.28 31.98
CA TYR A 729 -42.16 -2.31 31.72
C TYR A 729 -40.81 -1.87 32.29
N ARG A 730 -40.33 -2.58 33.32
CA ARG A 730 -39.07 -2.28 34.01
C ARG A 730 -38.39 -3.58 34.44
N SER A 731 -37.06 -3.64 34.30
CA SER A 731 -36.26 -4.77 34.77
C SER A 731 -36.66 -6.12 34.14
N GLY A 732 -37.12 -6.11 32.88
CA GLY A 732 -37.62 -7.31 32.20
C GLY A 732 -39.06 -7.71 32.54
N ILE A 733 -39.72 -6.96 33.42
CA ILE A 733 -41.04 -7.28 33.98
C ILE A 733 -42.08 -6.28 33.47
N LEU A 734 -43.11 -6.80 32.82
CA LEU A 734 -44.32 -6.09 32.43
C LEU A 734 -45.33 -6.11 33.57
N LYS A 735 -45.78 -4.94 34.02
CA LYS A 735 -46.94 -4.79 34.90
C LYS A 735 -48.02 -3.99 34.18
N ALA A 736 -49.24 -4.49 34.15
CA ALA A 736 -50.37 -3.82 33.52
C ALA A 736 -51.66 -4.13 34.28
N SER A 737 -52.63 -3.22 34.28
CA SER A 737 -53.89 -3.43 35.00
C SER A 737 -55.07 -2.67 34.39
N VAL A 738 -56.31 -3.00 34.74
CA VAL A 738 -57.49 -2.20 34.37
C VAL A 738 -58.27 -1.87 35.62
N LYS A 739 -58.86 -0.67 35.68
CA LYS A 739 -59.84 -0.31 36.73
C LYS A 739 -61.00 -1.31 36.70
N GLY A 740 -61.01 -2.24 37.66
CA GLY A 740 -62.04 -3.28 37.73
C GLY A 740 -61.57 -4.67 38.18
N GLY A 741 -60.26 -4.88 38.47
CA GLY A 741 -59.79 -6.08 39.18
C GLY A 741 -58.97 -7.08 38.35
N VAL A 742 -58.45 -6.67 37.19
CA VAL A 742 -57.47 -7.45 36.41
C VAL A 742 -56.11 -6.75 36.49
N GLY A 743 -55.08 -7.49 36.93
CA GLY A 743 -53.70 -7.01 37.00
C GLY A 743 -52.72 -8.13 36.65
N LEU A 744 -51.61 -7.82 35.99
CA LEU A 744 -50.60 -8.80 35.63
C LEU A 744 -49.19 -8.33 35.98
N GLU A 745 -48.32 -9.31 36.20
CA GLU A 745 -46.87 -9.15 36.31
C GLU A 745 -46.22 -10.27 35.50
N ALA A 746 -45.51 -9.96 34.41
CA ALA A 746 -44.92 -10.94 33.50
C ALA A 746 -43.43 -10.65 33.23
N ALA A 747 -42.55 -11.59 33.57
CA ALA A 747 -41.14 -11.55 33.26
C ALA A 747 -40.87 -12.25 31.91
N PHE A 748 -40.38 -11.50 30.93
CA PHE A 748 -40.13 -12.01 29.59
C PHE A 748 -38.72 -12.60 29.44
N GLN A 749 -38.62 -13.67 28.67
CA GLN A 749 -37.36 -14.38 28.39
C GLN A 749 -37.38 -15.04 27.00
N LEU A 750 -36.20 -15.47 26.54
CA LEU A 750 -36.03 -16.26 25.31
C LEU A 750 -35.66 -17.70 25.69
N THR A 751 -36.20 -18.67 24.95
CA THR A 751 -35.78 -20.08 25.07
C THR A 751 -34.50 -20.36 24.29
N GLU A 752 -33.90 -21.54 24.48
CA GLU A 752 -32.69 -21.98 23.74
C GLU A 752 -32.88 -22.00 22.21
N GLN A 753 -34.13 -21.99 21.73
CA GLN A 753 -34.48 -21.94 20.31
C GLN A 753 -34.86 -20.52 19.83
N GLU A 754 -34.50 -19.50 20.61
CA GLU A 754 -34.80 -18.08 20.36
C GLU A 754 -36.31 -17.75 20.28
N GLN A 755 -37.15 -18.57 20.91
CA GLN A 755 -38.58 -18.31 20.98
C GLN A 755 -38.92 -17.48 22.22
N ARG A 756 -39.91 -16.61 22.08
CA ARG A 756 -40.30 -15.65 23.12
C ARG A 756 -41.28 -16.31 24.08
N CYS A 757 -41.00 -16.25 25.37
CA CYS A 757 -41.94 -16.68 26.40
C CYS A 757 -41.91 -15.76 27.61
N PHE A 758 -42.83 -15.96 28.55
CA PHE A 758 -42.82 -15.25 29.83
C PHE A 758 -43.32 -16.14 30.96
N VAL A 759 -42.93 -15.79 32.20
CA VAL A 759 -43.47 -16.37 33.43
C VAL A 759 -43.82 -15.23 34.38
N GLY A 760 -44.92 -15.38 35.11
CA GLY A 760 -45.54 -14.27 35.82
C GLY A 760 -46.70 -14.66 36.70
N ARG A 761 -47.46 -13.65 37.09
CA ARG A 761 -48.69 -13.77 37.88
C ARG A 761 -49.80 -12.99 37.18
N LEU A 762 -50.97 -13.61 37.11
CA LEU A 762 -52.19 -12.98 36.64
C LEU A 762 -53.17 -12.88 37.81
N VAL A 763 -53.68 -11.68 38.06
CA VAL A 763 -54.68 -11.38 39.08
C VAL A 763 -55.99 -11.10 38.38
N GLN A 764 -57.00 -11.93 38.62
CA GLN A 764 -58.36 -11.74 38.10
C GLN A 764 -59.35 -11.89 39.25
N ASN A 765 -60.28 -10.94 39.38
CA ASN A 765 -61.33 -10.96 40.41
C ASN A 765 -60.82 -11.11 41.86
N GLY A 766 -59.61 -10.62 42.15
CA GLY A 766 -58.99 -10.67 43.48
C GLY A 766 -58.16 -11.93 43.80
N THR A 767 -58.07 -12.90 42.88
CA THR A 767 -57.26 -14.11 43.03
C THR A 767 -56.02 -14.04 42.13
N ALA A 768 -54.84 -14.32 42.69
CA ALA A 768 -53.57 -14.32 41.96
C ALA A 768 -53.13 -15.75 41.64
N GLU A 769 -52.95 -16.06 40.36
CA GLU A 769 -52.51 -17.37 39.89
C GLU A 769 -51.19 -17.28 39.11
N GLY A 770 -50.44 -18.39 39.11
CA GLY A 770 -49.23 -18.50 38.30
C GLY A 770 -49.59 -18.45 36.82
N TRP A 771 -48.92 -17.59 36.06
CA TRP A 771 -49.24 -17.29 34.68
C TRP A 771 -47.98 -17.42 33.83
N SER A 772 -48.06 -18.12 32.72
CA SER A 772 -46.91 -18.32 31.84
C SER A 772 -47.35 -18.44 30.41
N SER A 773 -46.46 -18.17 29.47
CA SER A 773 -46.63 -18.61 28.09
C SER A 773 -45.72 -19.79 27.80
N THR A 774 -46.20 -20.70 26.96
CA THR A 774 -45.33 -21.69 26.31
C THR A 774 -44.52 -21.04 25.19
N ASP A 775 -43.61 -21.81 24.58
CA ASP A 775 -42.95 -21.47 23.33
C ASP A 775 -44.02 -21.10 22.27
N ALA A 776 -44.22 -19.80 22.07
CA ALA A 776 -45.27 -19.31 21.19
C ALA A 776 -44.70 -19.22 19.76
N PRO A 777 -45.27 -19.95 18.77
CA PRO A 777 -44.86 -19.80 17.39
C PRO A 777 -45.12 -18.35 16.95
N SER A 778 -44.20 -17.77 16.20
CA SER A 778 -44.36 -16.39 15.75
C SER A 778 -45.68 -16.20 15.02
N THR A 779 -46.41 -15.13 15.32
CA THR A 779 -47.59 -14.72 14.57
C THR A 779 -47.23 -13.67 13.51
N PRO A 780 -48.07 -13.47 12.47
CA PRO A 780 -47.84 -12.42 11.48
C PRO A 780 -47.77 -11.01 12.09
N ASP A 781 -48.50 -10.77 13.18
CA ASP A 781 -48.56 -9.49 13.91
C ASP A 781 -47.19 -9.03 14.44
N ALA A 782 -46.34 -10.00 14.79
CA ALA A 782 -44.98 -9.72 15.27
C ALA A 782 -44.14 -8.97 14.23
N TRP A 783 -44.43 -9.16 12.94
CA TRP A 783 -43.65 -8.66 11.82
C TRP A 783 -44.33 -7.54 11.04
N CYS A 784 -45.52 -7.09 11.45
CA CYS A 784 -46.23 -5.98 10.80
C CYS A 784 -45.47 -4.65 10.98
N GLY A 785 -45.29 -3.89 9.90
CA GLY A 785 -44.49 -2.67 9.89
C GLY A 785 -43.99 -2.28 8.49
N ASN A 786 -43.36 -1.10 8.39
CA ASN A 786 -42.74 -0.61 7.15
C ASN A 786 -41.24 -0.93 7.14
N TYR A 787 -40.73 -1.40 6.01
CA TYR A 787 -39.37 -1.85 5.80
C TYR A 787 -38.74 -1.17 4.57
N GLY A 788 -37.51 -0.68 4.73
CA GLY A 788 -36.65 -0.34 3.60
C GLY A 788 -36.01 -1.60 3.00
N THR A 789 -35.78 -1.64 1.68
CA THR A 789 -35.31 -2.87 1.01
C THR A 789 -34.04 -2.68 0.19
N VAL A 790 -33.30 -3.78 0.01
CA VAL A 790 -32.08 -3.89 -0.81
C VAL A 790 -32.17 -5.11 -1.72
N CYS A 791 -31.71 -5.00 -2.96
CA CYS A 791 -31.80 -6.03 -3.98
C CYS A 791 -30.42 -6.45 -4.49
N ARG A 792 -30.28 -7.72 -4.89
CA ARG A 792 -29.01 -8.26 -5.37
C ARG A 792 -28.86 -8.09 -6.89
N ARG A 793 -27.73 -7.52 -7.33
CA ARG A 793 -27.34 -7.40 -8.74
C ARG A 793 -26.78 -8.71 -9.29
N LYS A 794 -26.70 -8.78 -10.63
CA LYS A 794 -26.15 -9.94 -11.37
C LYS A 794 -24.68 -10.24 -11.05
N ASP A 795 -23.92 -9.27 -10.56
CA ASP A 795 -22.53 -9.42 -10.12
C ASP A 795 -22.38 -9.96 -8.68
N GLY A 796 -23.51 -10.26 -8.02
CA GLY A 796 -23.56 -10.83 -6.69
C GLY A 796 -23.63 -9.79 -5.55
N THR A 797 -23.53 -8.49 -5.85
CA THR A 797 -23.56 -7.41 -4.85
C THR A 797 -24.99 -6.99 -4.49
N PHE A 798 -25.23 -6.60 -3.23
CA PHE A 798 -26.51 -6.04 -2.80
C PHE A 798 -26.47 -4.51 -2.88
N VAL A 799 -27.53 -3.93 -3.43
CA VAL A 799 -27.69 -2.47 -3.58
C VAL A 799 -29.04 -2.00 -3.04
N PRO A 800 -29.14 -0.77 -2.51
CA PRO A 800 -30.40 -0.18 -2.09
C PRO A 800 -31.46 -0.18 -3.21
N SER A 801 -32.70 -0.54 -2.85
CA SER A 801 -33.86 -0.50 -3.73
C SER A 801 -34.68 0.76 -3.45
N THR A 802 -35.30 1.34 -4.48
CA THR A 802 -36.29 2.40 -4.33
C THR A 802 -37.63 1.88 -3.79
N VAL A 803 -37.82 0.56 -3.78
CA VAL A 803 -39.05 -0.10 -3.32
C VAL A 803 -38.99 -0.33 -1.80
N THR A 804 -40.03 0.11 -1.10
CA THR A 804 -40.32 -0.17 0.31
C THR A 804 -41.35 -1.29 0.43
N PHE A 805 -41.31 -2.00 1.55
CA PHE A 805 -42.15 -3.14 1.86
C PHE A 805 -42.91 -2.87 3.15
N THR A 806 -44.24 -2.85 3.14
CA THR A 806 -45.06 -2.70 4.35
C THR A 806 -45.92 -3.95 4.55
N LEU A 807 -45.79 -4.60 5.70
CA LEU A 807 -46.62 -5.74 6.09
C LEU A 807 -47.75 -5.27 7.01
N VAL A 808 -48.98 -5.62 6.68
CA VAL A 808 -50.18 -5.20 7.40
C VAL A 808 -51.10 -6.41 7.66
N ASN A 809 -51.61 -6.55 8.88
CA ASN A 809 -52.63 -7.53 9.24
C ASN A 809 -53.92 -6.81 9.68
N ASN A 810 -54.97 -6.85 8.86
CA ASN A 810 -56.20 -6.07 9.06
C ASN A 810 -57.40 -6.91 9.53
N GLY A 811 -57.17 -8.09 10.10
CA GLY A 811 -58.24 -9.00 10.56
C GLY A 811 -58.92 -9.81 9.44
N ASP A 812 -59.03 -9.26 8.22
CA ASP A 812 -59.53 -9.94 7.01
C ASP A 812 -58.45 -10.77 6.26
N GLY A 813 -57.21 -10.74 6.72
CA GLY A 813 -56.06 -11.44 6.12
C GLY A 813 -54.78 -10.59 6.10
N LEU A 814 -53.65 -11.23 5.78
CA LEU A 814 -52.34 -10.58 5.70
C LEU A 814 -52.15 -9.91 4.33
N GLN A 815 -51.65 -8.67 4.32
CA GLN A 815 -51.41 -7.89 3.11
C GLN A 815 -49.98 -7.33 3.08
N VAL A 816 -49.40 -7.28 1.89
CA VAL A 816 -48.11 -6.64 1.62
C VAL A 816 -48.34 -5.43 0.71
N VAL A 817 -47.87 -4.25 1.13
CA VAL A 817 -47.88 -3.04 0.32
C VAL A 817 -46.46 -2.72 -0.12
N LEU A 818 -46.23 -2.68 -1.44
CA LEU A 818 -44.98 -2.25 -2.05
C LEU A 818 -45.11 -0.79 -2.50
N ALA A 819 -44.10 0.05 -2.26
CA ALA A 819 -44.13 1.44 -2.71
C ALA A 819 -42.75 1.94 -3.18
N ASP A 820 -42.68 2.63 -4.32
CA ASP A 820 -41.43 3.14 -4.93
C ASP A 820 -41.25 4.66 -4.79
N GLY A 821 -42.02 5.27 -3.90
CA GLY A 821 -42.05 6.72 -3.66
C GLY A 821 -43.09 7.48 -4.48
N SER A 822 -43.53 6.94 -5.63
CA SER A 822 -44.57 7.58 -6.47
C SER A 822 -45.82 6.71 -6.65
N ASN A 823 -45.66 5.38 -6.65
CA ASN A 823 -46.74 4.41 -6.83
C ASN A 823 -46.75 3.37 -5.71
N THR A 824 -47.93 2.82 -5.42
CA THR A 824 -48.12 1.78 -4.39
C THR A 824 -48.88 0.59 -4.97
N ARG A 825 -48.52 -0.63 -4.55
CA ARG A 825 -49.20 -1.89 -4.90
C ARG A 825 -49.52 -2.69 -3.65
N THR A 826 -50.76 -3.16 -3.52
CA THR A 826 -51.19 -4.06 -2.43
C THR A 826 -51.34 -5.49 -2.93
N ILE A 827 -50.72 -6.43 -2.24
CA ILE A 827 -50.77 -7.88 -2.47
C ILE A 827 -51.58 -8.50 -1.33
N THR A 828 -52.65 -9.21 -1.66
CA THR A 828 -53.63 -9.73 -0.69
C THR A 828 -53.60 -11.25 -0.53
N ASN A 829 -52.92 -11.98 -1.42
CA ASN A 829 -52.78 -13.44 -1.38
C ASN A 829 -51.52 -13.88 -0.62
N VAL A 830 -51.24 -13.24 0.52
CA VAL A 830 -50.03 -13.49 1.31
C VAL A 830 -50.27 -14.60 2.31
N VAL A 831 -49.44 -15.63 2.29
CA VAL A 831 -49.49 -16.76 3.23
C VAL A 831 -48.35 -16.63 4.22
N PHE A 832 -48.65 -16.70 5.52
CA PHE A 832 -47.66 -16.75 6.58
C PHE A 832 -47.39 -18.19 7.04
N ASN A 833 -46.11 -18.54 7.20
CA ASN A 833 -45.67 -19.82 7.73
C ASN A 833 -44.93 -19.61 9.05
N SER A 834 -45.58 -19.98 10.15
CA SER A 834 -45.04 -19.83 11.51
C SER A 834 -43.84 -20.72 11.80
N ARG A 835 -43.65 -21.83 11.07
CA ARG A 835 -42.46 -22.70 11.23
C ARG A 835 -41.19 -22.07 10.68
N PHE A 836 -41.33 -21.24 9.64
CA PHE A 836 -40.19 -20.58 8.98
C PHE A 836 -40.09 -19.09 9.31
N ASN A 837 -40.98 -18.57 10.17
CA ASN A 837 -41.13 -17.13 10.47
C ASN A 837 -41.16 -16.29 9.19
N GLY A 838 -41.95 -16.71 8.20
CA GLY A 838 -41.86 -16.17 6.86
C GLY A 838 -43.19 -16.01 6.16
N ILE A 839 -43.21 -15.18 5.12
CA ILE A 839 -44.37 -15.01 4.24
C ILE A 839 -44.01 -15.43 2.82
N ALA A 840 -45.02 -15.84 2.06
CA ALA A 840 -44.89 -16.07 0.64
C ALA A 840 -46.17 -15.66 -0.10
N TRP A 841 -46.02 -15.26 -1.36
CA TRP A 841 -47.12 -15.07 -2.31
C TRP A 841 -46.68 -15.56 -3.69
N ASN A 842 -47.64 -16.00 -4.49
CA ASN A 842 -47.42 -16.53 -5.83
C ASN A 842 -48.50 -16.05 -6.80
N ASP A 843 -48.14 -15.86 -8.06
CA ASP A 843 -48.98 -15.47 -9.20
C ASP A 843 -49.89 -14.28 -8.88
N SER A 844 -49.33 -13.25 -8.23
CA SER A 844 -50.06 -12.01 -7.99
C SER A 844 -50.04 -11.17 -9.27
N PRO A 845 -51.19 -10.97 -9.96
CA PRO A 845 -51.22 -10.29 -11.26
C PRO A 845 -50.68 -8.87 -11.16
N ALA A 846 -49.72 -8.52 -12.02
CA ALA A 846 -49.00 -7.25 -11.99
C ALA A 846 -49.35 -6.36 -13.20
N GLY A 847 -49.46 -5.04 -12.98
CA GLY A 847 -49.25 -4.06 -14.06
C GLY A 847 -47.77 -4.01 -14.46
N THR A 848 -47.46 -3.39 -15.61
CA THR A 848 -46.10 -3.35 -16.21
C THR A 848 -44.98 -2.81 -15.32
N GLN A 849 -45.29 -2.17 -14.19
CA GLN A 849 -44.33 -1.59 -13.25
C GLN A 849 -43.87 -2.53 -12.11
N TRP A 850 -44.57 -3.65 -11.87
CA TRP A 850 -44.34 -4.49 -10.68
C TRP A 850 -44.12 -5.98 -11.01
N THR A 851 -43.76 -6.28 -12.25
CA THR A 851 -43.63 -7.64 -12.79
C THR A 851 -42.62 -8.49 -12.04
N ASP A 852 -41.55 -7.88 -11.54
CA ASP A 852 -40.46 -8.58 -10.85
C ASP A 852 -40.91 -9.10 -9.46
N TYR A 853 -41.97 -8.53 -8.88
CA TYR A 853 -42.48 -8.88 -7.54
C TYR A 853 -43.75 -9.74 -7.58
N SER A 854 -44.05 -10.37 -8.73
CA SER A 854 -45.22 -11.24 -8.89
C SER A 854 -45.21 -12.43 -7.93
N ASN A 855 -44.01 -12.92 -7.59
CA ASN A 855 -43.79 -14.01 -6.64
C ASN A 855 -42.74 -13.59 -5.60
N ALA A 856 -42.92 -14.00 -4.34
CA ALA A 856 -41.87 -13.87 -3.34
C ALA A 856 -41.98 -14.89 -2.21
N MET A 857 -40.83 -15.16 -1.60
CA MET A 857 -40.69 -15.92 -0.37
C MET A 857 -39.70 -15.21 0.56
N ILE A 858 -40.17 -14.84 1.75
CA ILE A 858 -39.46 -13.98 2.69
C ILE A 858 -39.41 -14.67 4.05
N LYS A 859 -38.26 -14.60 4.72
CA LYS A 859 -38.07 -15.00 6.10
C LYS A 859 -37.76 -13.78 6.96
N PHE A 860 -38.50 -13.61 8.05
CA PHE A 860 -38.26 -12.59 9.05
C PHE A 860 -37.37 -13.10 10.18
N HIS A 861 -36.62 -12.17 10.75
CA HIS A 861 -35.85 -12.35 11.98
C HIS A 861 -35.68 -10.99 12.64
N ALA A 862 -35.43 -10.96 13.95
CA ALA A 862 -35.02 -9.73 14.61
C ALA A 862 -33.49 -9.66 14.56
N ASP A 863 -32.94 -8.48 14.28
CA ASP A 863 -31.54 -8.22 14.58
C ASP A 863 -31.44 -8.01 16.09
N TYR A 864 -30.85 -8.99 16.76
CA TYR A 864 -30.78 -9.00 18.21
C TYR A 864 -29.81 -7.92 18.75
N ASP A 865 -28.89 -7.38 17.94
CA ASP A 865 -27.99 -6.30 18.35
C ASP A 865 -28.69 -4.92 18.34
N THR A 866 -29.76 -4.76 17.55
CA THR A 866 -30.42 -3.48 17.31
C THR A 866 -31.90 -3.45 17.73
N GLY A 867 -32.53 -4.61 17.91
CA GLY A 867 -33.98 -4.74 18.13
C GLY A 867 -34.81 -4.47 16.88
N GLU A 868 -34.17 -4.22 15.73
CA GLU A 868 -34.86 -3.97 14.47
C GLU A 868 -35.39 -5.28 13.87
N ARG A 869 -36.54 -5.21 13.21
CA ARG A 869 -37.10 -6.37 12.51
C ARG A 869 -36.53 -6.38 11.10
N MET A 870 -35.92 -7.50 10.75
CA MET A 870 -35.23 -7.73 9.50
C MET A 870 -35.97 -8.77 8.66
N PHE A 871 -35.72 -8.74 7.36
CA PHE A 871 -36.10 -9.84 6.48
C PHE A 871 -35.02 -10.18 5.46
N GLY A 872 -34.98 -11.46 5.09
CA GLY A 872 -34.18 -11.97 3.98
C GLY A 872 -35.04 -12.92 3.15
N GLY A 873 -35.02 -12.75 1.84
CA GLY A 873 -35.90 -13.48 0.96
C GLY A 873 -35.51 -13.42 -0.51
N MET A 874 -36.44 -13.89 -1.32
CA MET A 874 -36.34 -13.90 -2.76
C MET A 874 -37.62 -13.39 -3.40
N PHE A 875 -37.51 -12.65 -4.48
CA PHE A 875 -38.62 -12.31 -5.39
C PHE A 875 -38.25 -12.70 -6.83
N TRP A 876 -39.26 -12.98 -7.65
CA TRP A 876 -39.09 -13.30 -9.06
C TRP A 876 -40.37 -13.04 -9.87
N SER A 877 -40.20 -12.96 -11.18
CA SER A 877 -41.26 -12.60 -12.11
C SER A 877 -42.24 -13.76 -12.33
N GLU A 878 -43.42 -13.42 -12.86
CA GLU A 878 -44.42 -14.41 -13.27
C GLU A 878 -43.85 -15.32 -14.37
N GLY A 879 -43.87 -16.65 -14.16
CA GLY A 879 -43.32 -17.63 -15.09
C GLY A 879 -41.81 -17.91 -14.97
N GLU A 880 -41.09 -17.23 -14.07
CA GLU A 880 -39.68 -17.53 -13.76
C GLU A 880 -39.54 -18.54 -12.60
N GLU A 881 -38.41 -19.28 -12.56
CA GLU A 881 -38.09 -20.14 -11.41
C GLU A 881 -37.51 -19.31 -10.24
N PRO A 882 -37.73 -19.74 -8.97
CA PRO A 882 -37.19 -19.05 -7.81
C PRO A 882 -35.65 -18.97 -7.84
N PRO A 883 -35.05 -17.82 -7.47
CA PRO A 883 -33.60 -17.66 -7.41
C PRO A 883 -32.94 -18.66 -6.45
N VAL A 884 -31.81 -19.24 -6.86
CA VAL A 884 -31.03 -20.20 -6.05
C VAL A 884 -30.48 -19.56 -4.76
N GLN A 885 -30.32 -18.24 -4.74
CA GLN A 885 -29.83 -17.48 -3.58
C GLN A 885 -30.73 -16.27 -3.34
N ALA A 886 -30.85 -15.86 -2.07
CA ALA A 886 -31.62 -14.67 -1.69
C ALA A 886 -31.18 -13.44 -2.51
N ASN A 887 -32.15 -12.77 -3.14
CA ASN A 887 -31.94 -11.55 -3.92
C ASN A 887 -32.62 -10.32 -3.30
N TRP A 888 -33.23 -10.47 -2.12
CA TRP A 888 -33.97 -9.40 -1.44
C TRP A 888 -33.77 -9.42 0.08
N ARG A 889 -33.51 -8.25 0.67
CA ARG A 889 -33.37 -8.08 2.13
C ARG A 889 -33.92 -6.73 2.56
N GLY A 890 -34.21 -6.56 3.84
CA GLY A 890 -34.66 -5.27 4.37
C GLY A 890 -34.78 -5.23 5.89
N GLN A 891 -35.07 -4.04 6.42
CA GLN A 891 -35.21 -3.77 7.86
C GLN A 891 -36.27 -2.72 8.15
N THR A 892 -36.84 -2.71 9.35
CA THR A 892 -37.89 -1.75 9.74
C THR A 892 -37.40 -0.31 9.77
N SER A 893 -38.08 0.59 9.05
CA SER A 893 -37.83 2.02 9.16
C SER A 893 -38.57 2.60 10.37
N TRP A 894 -37.85 3.02 11.43
CA TRP A 894 -38.46 3.91 12.42
C TRP A 894 -38.75 5.25 11.73
N ALA A 895 -40.01 5.70 11.80
CA ALA A 895 -40.39 7.00 11.28
C ALA A 895 -39.49 8.08 11.90
N LEU A 896 -38.93 8.95 11.07
CA LEU A 896 -38.25 10.21 11.40
C LEU A 896 -39.19 11.24 12.09
N ALA A 897 -40.06 10.78 12.98
CA ALA A 897 -41.01 11.56 13.73
C ALA A 897 -40.45 11.82 15.14
N SER A 898 -39.41 12.66 15.23
CA SER A 898 -39.06 13.47 16.43
C SER A 898 -37.77 14.28 16.30
N ILE A 899 -37.26 14.54 15.09
CA ILE A 899 -36.44 15.75 14.89
C ILE A 899 -37.42 16.85 14.47
N SER A 900 -38.05 17.48 15.46
CA SER A 900 -38.84 18.69 15.26
C SER A 900 -37.89 19.88 15.03
N GLY A 901 -37.24 19.86 13.89
CA GLY A 901 -36.50 20.97 13.31
C GLY A 901 -36.53 20.70 11.81
N GLU A 902 -37.07 21.64 11.04
CA GLU A 902 -37.29 21.56 9.60
C GLU A 902 -36.01 21.14 8.84
N THR A 903 -35.76 19.84 8.68
CA THR A 903 -34.84 19.34 7.66
C THR A 903 -35.69 18.96 6.45
N SER A 904 -35.63 19.81 5.42
CA SER A 904 -36.32 19.61 4.14
C SER A 904 -35.87 18.30 3.48
N ALA A 905 -36.76 17.68 2.70
CA ALA A 905 -36.48 16.48 1.92
C ALA A 905 -35.21 16.58 1.02
N ASP A 906 -34.78 17.79 0.68
CA ASP A 906 -33.55 18.06 -0.09
C ASP A 906 -32.25 17.71 0.67
N GLU A 907 -32.22 17.70 2.01
CA GLU A 907 -31.03 17.27 2.77
C GLU A 907 -30.89 15.74 2.82
N PHE A 908 -32.00 15.00 2.68
CA PHE A 908 -32.02 13.53 2.66
C PHE A 908 -31.50 12.94 1.35
N ASP A 909 -31.64 13.68 0.24
CA ASP A 909 -31.09 13.32 -1.06
C ASP A 909 -29.64 13.82 -1.26
N SER A 910 -29.10 14.54 -0.27
CA SER A 910 -27.74 15.05 -0.32
C SER A 910 -26.71 13.91 -0.32
N MET A 911 -25.57 14.17 -0.96
CA MET A 911 -24.42 13.25 -1.03
C MET A 911 -24.00 12.76 0.37
N GLN A 912 -24.21 13.57 1.41
CA GLN A 912 -23.93 13.21 2.81
C GLN A 912 -24.89 12.11 3.32
N GLY A 913 -26.20 12.22 3.09
CA GLY A 913 -27.18 11.20 3.47
C GLY A 913 -26.98 9.85 2.78
N GLN A 914 -26.54 9.86 1.51
CA GLN A 914 -26.21 8.65 0.76
C GLN A 914 -24.89 7.99 1.23
N VAL A 915 -23.90 8.80 1.64
CA VAL A 915 -22.61 8.33 2.21
C VAL A 915 -22.82 7.70 3.59
N TRP A 916 -23.66 8.30 4.44
CA TRP A 916 -24.02 7.75 5.76
C TRP A 916 -24.70 6.38 5.65
N ARG A 917 -25.63 6.21 4.69
CA ARG A 917 -26.26 4.90 4.38
C ARG A 917 -25.25 3.83 3.96
N ARG A 918 -24.16 4.21 3.27
CA ARG A 918 -23.13 3.29 2.77
C ARG A 918 -22.10 2.92 3.83
N LEU A 919 -21.77 3.84 4.75
CA LEU A 919 -20.89 3.56 5.90
C LEU A 919 -21.55 2.65 6.94
N ALA A 920 -22.87 2.77 7.16
CA ALA A 920 -23.63 1.88 8.05
C ALA A 920 -23.65 0.40 7.59
N LEU A 921 -23.44 0.14 6.29
CA LEU A 921 -23.34 -1.22 5.73
C LEU A 921 -22.00 -1.90 6.05
N VAL A 922 -20.93 -1.15 6.33
CA VAL A 922 -19.61 -1.70 6.71
C VAL A 922 -19.65 -2.28 8.14
N SER A 923 -20.50 -1.74 9.03
CA SER A 923 -20.72 -2.31 10.37
C SER A 923 -21.59 -3.57 10.39
N LEU A 924 -22.30 -3.87 9.30
CA LEU A 924 -23.24 -5.00 9.22
C LEU A 924 -22.63 -6.27 8.61
N SER A 925 -21.37 -6.23 8.15
CA SER A 925 -20.73 -7.37 7.50
C SER A 925 -19.58 -7.96 8.34
N GLY A 926 -19.91 -8.93 9.19
CA GLY A 926 -18.98 -9.97 9.63
C GLY A 926 -18.98 -10.21 11.14
N GLY A 927 -19.10 -11.47 11.53
CA GLY A 927 -18.88 -11.96 12.91
C GLY A 927 -17.44 -11.82 13.40
N SER A 928 -16.81 -10.66 13.20
CA SER A 928 -15.51 -10.28 13.73
C SER A 928 -15.68 -9.14 14.73
N GLN A 929 -15.48 -9.45 16.02
CA GLN A 929 -14.99 -8.62 17.15
C GLN A 929 -15.08 -7.07 17.15
N LEU A 930 -15.98 -6.41 16.42
CA LEU A 930 -15.94 -4.94 16.30
C LEU A 930 -17.35 -4.35 16.50
N PRO A 931 -17.63 -3.85 17.72
CA PRO A 931 -18.16 -2.48 17.81
C PRO A 931 -17.72 -1.72 19.08
N GLY A 932 -17.91 -0.40 19.10
CA GLY A 932 -17.62 0.50 20.22
C GLY A 932 -16.26 1.19 20.10
N SER A 933 -15.17 0.47 20.36
CA SER A 933 -13.80 1.05 20.37
C SER A 933 -13.26 1.52 19.01
N PHE A 934 -13.98 1.22 17.92
CA PHE A 934 -13.64 1.51 16.54
C PHE A 934 -13.84 2.99 16.19
N TRP A 935 -15.02 3.53 16.51
CA TRP A 935 -15.37 4.91 16.18
C TRP A 935 -14.66 5.90 17.10
N GLU A 936 -14.52 5.53 18.37
CA GLU A 936 -13.77 6.30 19.36
C GLU A 936 -12.30 6.41 18.95
N ARG A 937 -11.67 5.32 18.51
CA ARG A 937 -10.30 5.38 17.97
C ARG A 937 -10.23 6.22 16.71
N TRP A 938 -11.18 6.09 15.78
CA TRP A 938 -11.18 6.86 14.54
C TRP A 938 -11.33 8.37 14.76
N THR A 939 -12.28 8.80 15.58
CA THR A 939 -12.49 10.22 15.92
C THR A 939 -11.34 10.82 16.73
N ALA A 940 -10.79 10.04 17.66
CA ALA A 940 -9.67 10.46 18.48
C ALA A 940 -8.35 10.57 17.66
N VAL A 941 -8.10 9.63 16.75
CA VAL A 941 -6.96 9.69 15.82
C VAL A 941 -7.15 10.83 14.83
N ARG A 942 -8.36 11.06 14.29
CA ARG A 942 -8.63 12.14 13.33
C ARG A 942 -8.38 13.53 13.92
N SER A 943 -9.01 13.85 15.05
CA SER A 943 -8.84 15.15 15.72
C SER A 943 -7.38 15.44 16.06
N THR A 944 -6.68 14.40 16.48
CA THR A 944 -5.24 14.40 16.73
C THR A 944 -4.43 14.69 15.46
N VAL A 945 -4.74 14.02 14.35
CA VAL A 945 -4.05 14.19 13.07
C VAL A 945 -4.25 15.62 12.53
N ASP A 946 -5.48 16.11 12.54
CA ASP A 946 -5.84 17.44 12.02
C ASP A 946 -5.13 18.54 12.84
N PHE A 947 -5.03 18.38 14.17
CA PHE A 947 -4.25 19.26 15.03
C PHE A 947 -2.76 19.21 14.70
N CYS A 948 -2.16 18.02 14.60
CA CYS A 948 -0.73 17.87 14.31
C CYS A 948 -0.34 18.57 13.00
N PHE A 949 -1.14 18.37 11.94
CA PHE A 949 -0.89 19.01 10.66
C PHE A 949 -1.07 20.52 10.68
N LYS A 950 -2.09 21.02 11.39
CA LYS A 950 -2.31 22.46 11.56
C LYS A 950 -1.15 23.12 12.32
N ALA A 951 -0.78 22.56 13.47
CA ALA A 951 0.27 23.09 14.33
C ALA A 951 1.67 23.08 13.68
N LEU A 952 1.97 22.08 12.84
CA LEU A 952 3.29 21.92 12.23
C LEU A 952 3.44 22.64 10.87
N ARG A 953 2.34 22.91 10.15
CA ARG A 953 2.35 23.54 8.82
C ARG A 953 2.05 25.04 8.81
N GLU A 954 1.48 25.62 9.88
CA GLU A 954 1.32 27.08 10.01
C GLU A 954 2.69 27.81 10.09
N LYS A 955 2.69 29.12 9.79
CA LYS A 955 3.91 29.93 9.56
C LYS A 955 4.93 29.83 10.71
N PRO A 956 6.24 29.98 10.42
CA PRO A 956 7.27 29.89 11.45
C PRO A 956 6.94 30.81 12.63
N LEU A 957 7.18 30.34 13.85
CA LEU A 957 7.28 31.18 15.04
C LEU A 957 8.38 32.20 14.77
N SER A 958 8.01 33.33 14.18
CA SER A 958 8.96 34.37 13.79
C SER A 958 9.52 34.96 15.06
N GLY A 959 10.82 34.74 15.30
CA GLY A 959 11.55 35.45 16.33
C GLY A 959 11.37 36.95 16.13
N VAL A 960 10.99 37.64 17.21
CA VAL A 960 11.02 39.10 17.27
C VAL A 960 12.47 39.53 17.04
N LYS A 961 12.75 40.19 15.92
CA LYS A 961 13.79 41.22 15.87
C LYS A 961 13.13 42.53 16.29
N GLY A 962 13.56 43.04 17.43
CA GLY A 962 13.18 44.32 18.01
C GLY A 962 13.91 44.52 19.31
#